data_AF-A0A2Z6RN78-F1
#
_entry.id   AF-A0A2Z6RN78-F1
#
_cell.length_a   1.000
_cell.length_b   1.000
_cell.length_c   1.000
_cell.angle_alpha   90.00
_cell.angle_beta   90.00
_cell.angle_gamma   90.00
#
_symmetry.space_group_name_H-M   'P 1'
#
loop_
_entity.id
_entity.type
_entity.pdbx_description
1 polymer ?
#
loop_
_entity_poly.entity_id
_entity_poly.type
_entity_poly.pdbx_seq_one_letter_code
_entity_poly.pdbx_strand_id
1 'polypeptide(L)'
;MSKDTKLKDLNYYITWLERSITEEHIELYEYSDFKNIRLIGYGAYGNVYCVNRKNSNRFFALKSFNYDKQTLKGVVKELKLHRSVNYHENIIRLYGITKVEIDSTVQKYSFVLEYADSGTLNTYLKENFNELNWNEKYHLALQLASAVEFLHEKDIIHRDLHGNNILIHQKNIKLADFGLSKKIAEASSNTSKIFGVIPYIDPKKFNNQNYKLNKQSDIYSIGVLLWQISSGYKPFYKVDHDANLILSILHGKREEIINETPVRYSNLYRECWKDEPNQRPNIQKIVSTLNSIISPAEIDTIIDYTDEKKEIYSIEECEINPELSKGTMDLNNELISDIELNIVIADSNENADLNNELILSNDESNTINYEDEMSSPNQNYANSSLSLNSDKVIYPEFVLNFFMDAQQLICKQLLYTNHATDQLIKWLLKNQDKSQYIWFLGLFYYYNIIKEENVSKAFVMFSKAANDNYPIAQVYLAKCYYDGYGINNNESLTFYWYQKSVENGSIIGQFYLGNCYEFGIGTKINEKKSFHFYKEAAKNGNVIAKLYLANCYRLGKGVDKDETKAFKYYEVLAKQEISDAQLRLGDCFYNGIGTKVDKIQAKCWYEKATNNGNIIAKNILKECYNMKMGVKMSKSKTIKFYKILFHKSLSQLGLYYVGKLLLKTNHEKSFYYFQKAAKNGCKFALFNLGGCYQLGDGVKKDLRQSYELYKKSAEQGYINAQFQLIYCYSLGFGTEIDRVKAFELAKTIAEKGYKDVHYLLGQYYIHGDGVNKDEKKAFELFRKSAKENTKCLSSNKEIKIIKSKDFEYSKIFANDINMRAKYDLGYCYDTGIGTRINKKKAFELYKKSADQGYLKAQFQLGYCHDKGIGTVANKTKAFELYTIAAEKNHKIAQYNLGILYQHGNGIEKDEIKAFEHYKESANQGYSDAQFVLGRCYDKGIGIGVDKVKAFKYYKLASENGCKIALYNLGECYEFGKGVNKDPIKAFEYFNKSAIQGYPCAQFRLGWCHDKGIGTEINKTKAFELYKLASENGYNSASTNLGYLYENGEGTEKNLEKAIYWYHKAAENGCKTALYNLGKCYEFGNGKSAENGDISAKFQLGYYYVNGIGTEIDKEKGFKLYNCAAGGELQNDLGENDDEIVKDLDKVNFWYHKAAENDNASALYKLGEFYELGKGVCENPERAFEFYKQSADQGFIDAYYKLGYCYFNGIGTDINKEKACNLYKIAAKVGNVDAQKILASL
;
A
#
# COMPACT_ATOMS: atom_id res chain seq x y z
N MET A 1 49.63 -9.62 -38.69
CA MET A 1 49.13 -8.53 -39.56
C MET A 1 49.42 -7.20 -38.87
N SER A 2 49.84 -6.16 -39.60
CA SER A 2 50.51 -4.98 -39.02
C SER A 2 49.56 -3.91 -38.44
N LYS A 3 50.15 -2.90 -37.77
CA LYS A 3 49.41 -1.72 -37.28
C LYS A 3 48.81 -0.90 -38.43
N ASP A 4 49.46 -0.87 -39.58
CA ASP A 4 49.10 -0.02 -40.74
C ASP A 4 47.74 -0.42 -41.34
N THR A 5 47.41 -1.72 -41.31
CA THR A 5 46.09 -2.23 -41.73
C THR A 5 44.96 -1.78 -40.78
N LYS A 6 45.28 -1.39 -39.54
CA LYS A 6 44.28 -0.82 -38.61
C LYS A 6 44.04 0.67 -38.86
N LEU A 7 45.05 1.44 -39.30
CA LEU A 7 44.90 2.87 -39.61
C LEU A 7 44.06 3.10 -40.88
N LYS A 8 44.40 2.46 -42.00
CA LYS A 8 43.73 2.70 -43.29
C LYS A 8 42.20 2.54 -43.23
N ASP A 9 41.73 1.52 -42.51
CA ASP A 9 40.29 1.25 -42.33
C ASP A 9 39.58 2.25 -41.41
N LEU A 10 40.28 2.91 -40.48
CA LEU A 10 39.66 3.90 -39.58
C LEU A 10 39.33 5.17 -40.38
N ASN A 11 40.29 5.62 -41.19
CA ASN A 11 40.14 6.78 -42.06
C ASN A 11 38.95 6.61 -43.01
N TYR A 12 38.67 5.41 -43.55
CA TYR A 12 37.51 5.18 -44.42
C TYR A 12 36.16 5.64 -43.81
N TYR A 13 35.90 5.33 -42.53
CA TYR A 13 34.63 5.72 -41.89
C TYR A 13 34.59 7.21 -41.51
N ILE A 14 35.75 7.80 -41.18
CA ILE A 14 35.88 9.23 -40.91
C ILE A 14 35.68 10.02 -42.21
N THR A 15 36.41 9.67 -43.28
CA THR A 15 36.24 10.26 -44.61
C THR A 15 34.81 10.09 -45.14
N TRP A 16 34.13 8.96 -44.89
CA TRP A 16 32.71 8.86 -45.25
C TRP A 16 31.83 9.84 -44.45
N LEU A 17 32.01 9.96 -43.13
CA LEU A 17 31.25 10.92 -42.32
C LEU A 17 31.47 12.37 -42.78
N GLU A 18 32.73 12.75 -43.04
CA GLU A 18 33.09 14.10 -43.48
C GLU A 18 32.57 14.39 -44.90
N ARG A 19 32.67 13.40 -45.80
CA ARG A 19 32.07 13.47 -47.12
C ARG A 19 30.54 13.63 -47.06
N SER A 20 29.85 12.95 -46.13
CA SER A 20 28.39 13.04 -46.04
C SER A 20 27.90 14.30 -45.30
N ILE A 21 28.74 14.97 -44.52
CA ILE A 21 28.50 16.35 -44.09
C ILE A 21 28.52 17.28 -45.32
N THR A 22 29.55 17.17 -46.17
CA THR A 22 29.79 18.12 -47.26
C THR A 22 28.97 17.87 -48.53
N GLU A 23 28.72 16.60 -48.90
CA GLU A 23 28.04 16.21 -50.14
C GLU A 23 26.59 15.72 -49.93
N GLU A 24 26.27 15.12 -48.77
CA GLU A 24 24.96 14.46 -48.57
C GLU A 24 23.97 15.28 -47.70
N HIS A 25 24.22 16.57 -47.47
CA HIS A 25 23.35 17.47 -46.68
C HIS A 25 23.02 17.00 -45.25
N ILE A 26 24.01 16.48 -44.51
CA ILE A 26 23.87 16.23 -43.07
C ILE A 26 24.27 17.50 -42.30
N GLU A 27 23.31 18.13 -41.61
CA GLU A 27 23.56 19.36 -40.85
C GLU A 27 24.63 19.13 -39.77
N LEU A 28 25.74 19.86 -39.84
CA LEU A 28 26.78 19.89 -38.82
C LEU A 28 26.48 21.01 -37.83
N TYR A 29 26.24 20.64 -36.57
CA TYR A 29 26.09 21.57 -35.46
C TYR A 29 27.45 21.74 -34.78
N GLU A 30 27.89 22.98 -34.63
CA GLU A 30 29.04 23.29 -33.76
C GLU A 30 28.74 22.82 -32.33
N TYR A 31 29.69 22.13 -31.68
CA TYR A 31 29.45 21.70 -30.30
C TYR A 31 29.36 22.91 -29.34
N SER A 32 30.06 23.98 -29.69
CA SER A 32 29.99 25.27 -29.01
C SER A 32 28.61 25.95 -29.13
N ASP A 33 27.73 25.52 -30.05
CA ASP A 33 26.36 26.02 -30.17
C ASP A 33 25.43 25.49 -29.07
N PHE A 34 25.86 24.51 -28.28
CA PHE A 34 25.06 23.91 -27.21
C PHE A 34 25.41 24.46 -25.81
N LYS A 35 24.38 24.58 -24.96
CA LYS A 35 24.46 24.98 -23.55
C LYS A 35 23.58 24.07 -22.68
N ASN A 36 23.72 24.21 -21.35
CA ASN A 36 22.94 23.46 -20.34
C ASN A 36 23.09 21.93 -20.44
N ILE A 37 24.28 21.45 -20.80
CA ILE A 37 24.55 20.05 -21.14
C ILE A 37 24.36 19.16 -19.90
N ARG A 38 23.27 18.39 -19.88
CA ARG A 38 22.87 17.52 -18.76
C ARG A 38 22.78 16.06 -19.22
N LEU A 39 23.50 15.15 -18.55
CA LEU A 39 23.36 13.71 -18.79
C LEU A 39 21.92 13.26 -18.46
N ILE A 40 21.27 12.56 -19.41
CA ILE A 40 19.92 12.01 -19.27
C ILE A 40 19.84 10.48 -19.47
N GLY A 41 20.87 9.85 -20.06
CA GLY A 41 20.91 8.41 -20.24
C GLY A 41 22.31 7.86 -20.49
N TYR A 42 22.52 6.58 -20.15
CA TYR A 42 23.79 5.86 -20.29
C TYR A 42 23.55 4.50 -20.98
N GLY A 43 24.06 4.37 -22.21
CA GLY A 43 23.85 3.19 -23.06
C GLY A 43 24.90 2.10 -22.88
N ALA A 44 24.98 1.18 -23.85
CA ALA A 44 26.16 0.32 -24.02
C ALA A 44 27.21 0.94 -24.96
N TYR A 45 26.78 1.81 -25.88
CA TYR A 45 27.60 2.36 -26.96
C TYR A 45 27.95 3.85 -26.79
N GLY A 46 27.46 4.50 -25.72
CA GLY A 46 27.74 5.90 -25.39
C GLY A 46 26.68 6.51 -24.46
N ASN A 47 26.73 7.84 -24.30
CA ASN A 47 25.87 8.60 -23.37
C ASN A 47 24.88 9.49 -24.12
N VAL A 48 23.74 9.80 -23.49
CA VAL A 48 22.74 10.74 -24.03
C VAL A 48 22.62 11.95 -23.11
N TYR A 49 22.75 13.15 -23.69
CA TYR A 49 22.69 14.42 -22.98
C TYR A 49 21.53 15.29 -23.49
N CYS A 50 20.77 15.90 -22.59
CA CYS A 50 19.87 17.00 -22.93
C CYS A 50 20.69 18.30 -23.07
N VAL A 51 20.40 19.08 -24.11
CA VAL A 51 21.06 20.37 -24.39
C VAL A 51 20.05 21.40 -24.92
N ASN A 52 20.35 22.68 -24.76
CA ASN A 52 19.68 23.78 -25.48
C ASN A 52 20.65 24.36 -26.52
N ARG A 53 20.15 24.79 -27.69
CA ARG A 53 20.97 25.61 -28.60
C ARG A 53 21.13 27.02 -28.02
N LYS A 54 22.28 27.67 -28.23
CA LYS A 54 22.45 29.11 -27.99
C LYS A 54 21.39 29.87 -28.78
N ASN A 55 20.89 30.95 -28.19
CA ASN A 55 19.82 31.80 -28.75
C ASN A 55 18.49 31.07 -29.07
N SER A 56 18.25 29.88 -28.51
CA SER A 56 16.95 29.19 -28.59
C SER A 56 16.56 28.52 -27.28
N ASN A 57 15.26 28.47 -27.00
CA ASN A 57 14.70 27.67 -25.89
C ASN A 57 14.40 26.21 -26.31
N ARG A 58 14.66 25.83 -27.56
CA ARG A 58 14.49 24.45 -28.05
C ARG A 58 15.51 23.52 -27.41
N PHE A 59 15.03 22.40 -26.88
CA PHE A 59 15.84 21.30 -26.36
C PHE A 59 16.16 20.28 -27.46
N PHE A 60 17.33 19.67 -27.36
CA PHE A 60 17.82 18.59 -28.23
C PHE A 60 18.45 17.49 -27.36
N ALA A 61 18.56 16.27 -27.91
CA ALA A 61 19.28 15.17 -27.28
C ALA A 61 20.56 14.84 -28.06
N LEU A 62 21.73 14.97 -27.42
CA LEU A 62 23.01 14.55 -27.99
C LEU A 62 23.30 13.09 -27.62
N LYS A 63 23.22 12.17 -28.58
CA LYS A 63 23.68 10.77 -28.42
C LYS A 63 25.17 10.72 -28.81
N SER A 64 26.06 10.66 -27.82
CA SER A 64 27.49 10.46 -28.03
C SER A 64 27.83 8.98 -28.20
N PHE A 65 29.00 8.69 -28.77
CA PHE A 65 29.44 7.33 -29.07
C PHE A 65 30.86 7.04 -28.56
N ASN A 66 31.11 5.78 -28.20
CA ASN A 66 32.45 5.28 -27.90
C ASN A 66 33.34 5.32 -29.15
N TYR A 67 34.60 5.71 -29.00
CA TYR A 67 35.48 6.00 -30.13
C TYR A 67 36.38 4.82 -30.52
N ASP A 68 35.76 3.78 -31.09
CA ASP A 68 36.46 2.61 -31.63
C ASP A 68 35.99 2.27 -33.06
N LYS A 69 36.78 1.45 -33.76
CA LYS A 69 36.57 1.06 -35.16
C LYS A 69 35.25 0.30 -35.40
N GLN A 70 34.78 -0.49 -34.44
CA GLN A 70 33.49 -1.19 -34.56
C GLN A 70 32.33 -0.22 -34.33
N THR A 71 32.44 0.67 -33.33
CA THR A 71 31.40 1.67 -33.05
C THR A 71 31.26 2.69 -34.19
N LEU A 72 32.34 3.25 -34.75
CA LEU A 72 32.27 4.16 -35.92
C LEU A 72 31.60 3.51 -37.14
N LYS A 73 31.92 2.24 -37.43
CA LYS A 73 31.24 1.44 -38.46
C LYS A 73 29.74 1.23 -38.17
N GLY A 74 29.37 1.26 -36.89
CA GLY A 74 27.99 1.25 -36.42
C GLY A 74 27.28 2.58 -36.64
N VAL A 75 27.87 3.69 -36.18
CA VAL A 75 27.35 5.06 -36.33
C VAL A 75 27.03 5.36 -37.80
N VAL A 76 27.93 5.02 -38.73
CA VAL A 76 27.71 5.20 -40.18
C VAL A 76 26.50 4.41 -40.71
N LYS A 77 26.23 3.22 -40.16
CA LYS A 77 25.06 2.41 -40.55
C LYS A 77 23.76 2.92 -39.94
N GLU A 78 23.80 3.26 -38.65
CA GLU A 78 22.67 3.84 -37.93
C GLU A 78 22.23 5.14 -38.61
N LEU A 79 23.17 6.03 -38.93
CA LEU A 79 22.96 7.28 -39.66
C LEU A 79 22.29 7.08 -41.03
N LYS A 80 22.73 6.09 -41.82
CA LYS A 80 22.12 5.75 -43.11
C LYS A 80 20.69 5.23 -42.98
N LEU A 81 20.46 4.31 -42.04
CA LEU A 81 19.14 3.75 -41.77
C LEU A 81 18.19 4.84 -41.27
N HIS A 82 18.60 5.61 -40.26
CA HIS A 82 17.80 6.67 -39.65
C HIS A 82 17.35 7.69 -40.70
N ARG A 83 18.26 8.15 -41.59
CA ARG A 83 17.91 9.07 -42.69
C ARG A 83 16.81 8.53 -43.62
N SER A 84 16.76 7.21 -43.87
CA SER A 84 15.73 6.60 -44.70
C SER A 84 14.33 6.54 -44.05
N VAL A 85 14.23 6.78 -42.74
CA VAL A 85 12.98 6.68 -41.95
C VAL A 85 12.63 7.96 -41.17
N ASN A 86 13.48 8.99 -41.25
CA ASN A 86 13.48 10.20 -40.40
C ASN A 86 12.25 11.12 -40.53
N TYR A 87 11.31 10.78 -41.42
CA TYR A 87 10.16 11.61 -41.79
C TYR A 87 8.81 11.06 -41.28
N HIS A 88 8.80 9.87 -40.65
CA HIS A 88 7.60 9.35 -40.00
C HIS A 88 7.38 10.04 -38.64
N GLU A 89 6.16 10.50 -38.35
CA GLU A 89 5.89 11.31 -37.15
C GLU A 89 6.24 10.59 -35.83
N ASN A 90 5.97 9.29 -35.76
CA ASN A 90 6.23 8.46 -34.58
C ASN A 90 7.65 7.87 -34.54
N ILE A 91 8.59 8.38 -35.34
CA ILE A 91 10.02 8.09 -35.25
C ILE A 91 10.74 9.28 -34.61
N ILE A 92 11.74 9.02 -33.76
CA ILE A 92 12.54 10.08 -33.16
C ILE A 92 13.33 10.82 -34.24
N ARG A 93 13.19 12.14 -34.36
CA ARG A 93 13.82 12.89 -35.44
C ARG A 93 15.30 13.11 -35.20
N LEU A 94 16.13 12.80 -36.20
CA LEU A 94 17.53 13.20 -36.32
C LEU A 94 17.60 14.54 -37.05
N TYR A 95 18.23 15.55 -36.46
CA TYR A 95 18.47 16.84 -37.11
C TYR A 95 19.81 16.89 -37.82
N GLY A 96 20.85 16.34 -37.18
CA GLY A 96 22.21 16.42 -37.69
C GLY A 96 23.21 15.72 -36.79
N ILE A 97 24.47 16.10 -36.91
CA ILE A 97 25.57 15.60 -36.07
C ILE A 97 26.41 16.76 -35.52
N THR A 98 27.19 16.50 -34.47
CA THR A 98 28.11 17.48 -33.88
C THR A 98 29.49 16.86 -33.61
N LYS A 99 30.53 17.67 -33.78
CA LYS A 99 31.95 17.31 -33.59
C LYS A 99 32.45 17.85 -32.26
N VAL A 100 32.98 16.99 -31.40
CA VAL A 100 33.63 17.36 -30.13
C VAL A 100 35.13 17.13 -30.27
N GLU A 101 35.89 18.22 -30.25
CA GLU A 101 37.35 18.18 -30.12
C GLU A 101 37.74 18.07 -28.64
N ILE A 102 38.75 17.25 -28.37
CA ILE A 102 39.25 16.95 -27.02
C ILE A 102 40.77 17.08 -26.99
N ASP A 103 41.44 16.60 -28.03
CA ASP A 103 42.86 16.81 -28.32
C ASP A 103 43.05 16.90 -29.84
N SER A 104 44.17 17.49 -30.28
CA SER A 104 44.53 17.80 -31.69
C SER A 104 44.73 16.58 -32.61
N THR A 105 44.32 15.39 -32.19
CA THR A 105 44.47 14.12 -32.92
C THR A 105 43.22 13.24 -32.92
N VAL A 106 42.17 13.54 -32.14
CA VAL A 106 40.98 12.68 -32.00
C VAL A 106 39.69 13.50 -31.91
N GLN A 107 38.90 13.48 -32.98
CA GLN A 107 37.65 14.23 -33.11
C GLN A 107 36.44 13.29 -32.96
N LYS A 108 35.63 13.48 -31.91
CA LYS A 108 34.49 12.61 -31.58
C LYS A 108 33.19 13.10 -32.21
N TYR A 109 32.36 12.17 -32.67
CA TYR A 109 31.06 12.45 -33.29
C TYR A 109 29.90 12.13 -32.33
N SER A 110 28.84 12.95 -32.35
CA SER A 110 27.57 12.68 -31.66
C SER A 110 26.37 13.02 -32.57
N PHE A 111 25.25 12.32 -32.43
CA PHE A 111 24.00 12.66 -33.15
C PHE A 111 23.21 13.74 -32.41
N VAL A 112 22.61 14.66 -33.16
CA VAL A 112 21.69 15.71 -32.67
C VAL A 112 20.25 15.24 -32.93
N LEU A 113 19.58 14.78 -31.88
CA LEU A 113 18.25 14.16 -31.93
C LEU A 113 17.16 15.05 -31.30
N GLU A 114 15.92 14.72 -31.61
CA GLU A 114 14.70 15.20 -30.93
C GLU A 114 14.73 14.85 -29.44
N TYR A 115 14.39 15.84 -28.61
CA TYR A 115 14.31 15.67 -27.17
C TYR A 115 12.91 15.20 -26.77
N ALA A 116 12.80 13.91 -26.43
CA ALA A 116 11.56 13.33 -25.91
C ALA A 116 11.33 13.78 -24.45
N ASP A 117 10.54 14.84 -24.29
CA ASP A 117 10.25 15.48 -22.99
C ASP A 117 9.69 14.56 -21.90
N SER A 118 9.02 13.48 -22.28
CA SER A 118 8.34 12.53 -21.39
C SER A 118 9.14 11.23 -21.17
N GLY A 119 10.39 11.18 -21.66
CA GLY A 119 11.33 10.07 -21.42
C GLY A 119 11.01 8.79 -22.20
N THR A 120 11.34 7.64 -21.62
CA THR A 120 11.07 6.30 -22.20
C THR A 120 9.64 5.85 -21.89
N LEU A 121 9.08 4.92 -22.66
CA LEU A 121 7.79 4.28 -22.37
C LEU A 121 7.77 3.63 -20.96
N ASN A 122 8.89 3.01 -20.54
CA ASN A 122 9.06 2.47 -19.19
C ASN A 122 8.92 3.56 -18.10
N THR A 123 9.47 4.75 -18.33
CA THR A 123 9.34 5.91 -17.43
C THR A 123 7.92 6.48 -17.47
N TYR A 124 7.42 6.75 -18.68
CA TYR A 124 6.14 7.38 -18.93
C TYR A 124 4.97 6.58 -18.36
N LEU A 125 4.93 5.26 -18.56
CA LEU A 125 3.90 4.39 -17.97
C LEU A 125 4.04 4.32 -16.44
N LYS A 126 5.26 4.22 -15.91
CA LYS A 126 5.51 4.21 -14.46
C LYS A 126 4.97 5.46 -13.75
N GLU A 127 4.95 6.60 -14.43
CA GLU A 127 4.53 7.89 -13.86
C GLU A 127 3.06 8.24 -14.20
N ASN A 128 2.60 7.99 -15.43
CA ASN A 128 1.33 8.53 -15.95
C ASN A 128 0.22 7.47 -16.17
N PHE A 129 0.46 6.16 -15.98
CA PHE A 129 -0.49 5.11 -16.36
C PHE A 129 -1.87 5.15 -15.68
N ASN A 130 -1.98 5.78 -14.50
CA ASN A 130 -3.24 6.00 -13.80
C ASN A 130 -4.12 7.07 -14.45
N GLU A 131 -3.51 8.00 -15.20
CA GLU A 131 -4.18 9.09 -15.91
C GLU A 131 -4.54 8.68 -17.34
N LEU A 132 -3.73 7.79 -17.95
CA LEU A 132 -3.99 7.23 -19.28
C LEU A 132 -5.30 6.46 -19.34
N ASN A 133 -6.29 7.02 -20.04
CA ASN A 133 -7.55 6.35 -20.35
C ASN A 133 -7.38 5.33 -21.49
N TRP A 134 -8.43 4.56 -21.81
CA TRP A 134 -8.33 3.50 -22.83
C TRP A 134 -8.11 4.02 -24.25
N ASN A 135 -8.66 5.19 -24.62
CA ASN A 135 -8.43 5.78 -25.94
C ASN A 135 -6.96 6.22 -26.08
N GLU A 136 -6.38 6.86 -25.06
CA GLU A 136 -4.94 7.19 -25.04
C GLU A 136 -4.07 5.92 -25.16
N LYS A 137 -4.42 4.84 -24.46
CA LYS A 137 -3.74 3.53 -24.57
C LYS A 137 -3.86 2.91 -25.96
N TYR A 138 -5.00 3.07 -26.64
CA TYR A 138 -5.16 2.64 -28.03
C TYR A 138 -4.38 3.51 -29.02
N HIS A 139 -4.33 4.84 -28.84
CA HIS A 139 -3.52 5.73 -29.68
C HIS A 139 -2.02 5.43 -29.54
N LEU A 140 -1.52 5.22 -28.31
CA LEU A 140 -0.14 4.77 -28.08
C LEU A 140 0.13 3.41 -28.77
N ALA A 141 -0.80 2.46 -28.66
CA ALA A 141 -0.69 1.17 -29.33
C ALA A 141 -0.65 1.30 -30.87
N LEU A 142 -1.48 2.17 -31.44
CA LEU A 142 -1.57 2.42 -32.87
C LEU A 142 -0.31 3.12 -33.41
N GLN A 143 0.19 4.15 -32.72
CA GLN A 143 1.42 4.86 -33.11
C GLN A 143 2.64 3.93 -33.09
N LEU A 144 2.74 3.01 -32.12
CA LEU A 144 3.77 1.97 -32.11
C LEU A 144 3.64 1.04 -33.32
N ALA A 145 2.43 0.55 -33.59
CA ALA A 145 2.18 -0.37 -34.69
C ALA A 145 2.44 0.28 -36.06
N SER A 146 2.00 1.52 -36.26
CA SER A 146 2.25 2.34 -37.45
C SER A 146 3.75 2.62 -37.66
N ALA A 147 4.49 2.99 -36.61
CA ALA A 147 5.93 3.20 -36.71
C ALA A 147 6.68 1.95 -37.20
N VAL A 148 6.28 0.75 -36.74
CA VAL A 148 6.91 -0.51 -37.17
C VAL A 148 6.36 -0.99 -38.52
N GLU A 149 5.10 -0.69 -38.86
CA GLU A 149 4.54 -0.92 -40.19
C GLU A 149 5.36 -0.21 -41.26
N PHE A 150 5.59 1.08 -41.05
CA PHE A 150 6.42 1.90 -41.93
C PHE A 150 7.87 1.37 -42.05
N LEU A 151 8.48 0.85 -40.97
CA LEU A 151 9.77 0.15 -41.07
C LEU A 151 9.67 -1.10 -41.95
N HIS A 152 8.63 -1.92 -41.73
CA HIS A 152 8.43 -3.18 -42.43
C HIS A 152 8.11 -2.99 -43.91
N GLU A 153 7.48 -1.88 -44.31
CA GLU A 153 7.33 -1.46 -45.71
C GLU A 153 8.66 -1.14 -46.39
N LYS A 154 9.63 -0.56 -45.65
CA LYS A 154 11.00 -0.32 -46.13
C LYS A 154 11.92 -1.55 -46.04
N ASP A 155 11.36 -2.72 -45.74
CA ASP A 155 12.05 -3.97 -45.40
C ASP A 155 13.05 -3.87 -44.22
N ILE A 156 12.90 -2.84 -43.39
CA ILE A 156 13.67 -2.65 -42.17
C ILE A 156 13.03 -3.50 -41.05
N ILE A 157 13.87 -4.18 -40.28
CA ILE A 157 13.49 -4.98 -39.11
C ILE A 157 14.24 -4.38 -37.92
N HIS A 158 13.53 -4.00 -36.86
CA HIS A 158 14.10 -3.25 -35.73
C HIS A 158 14.94 -4.15 -34.81
N ARG A 159 14.48 -5.38 -34.55
CA ARG A 159 15.18 -6.45 -33.81
C ARG A 159 15.48 -6.19 -32.33
N ASP A 160 15.18 -5.00 -31.80
CA ASP A 160 15.42 -4.61 -30.40
C ASP A 160 14.29 -3.70 -29.85
N LEU A 161 13.04 -4.06 -30.16
CA LEU A 161 11.84 -3.35 -29.70
C LEU A 161 11.55 -3.65 -28.22
N HIS A 162 11.89 -2.73 -27.34
CA HIS A 162 11.56 -2.79 -25.91
C HIS A 162 11.30 -1.41 -25.30
N GLY A 163 10.62 -1.34 -24.14
CA GLY A 163 10.12 -0.10 -23.53
C GLY A 163 11.15 0.97 -23.10
N ASN A 164 12.44 0.80 -23.42
CA ASN A 164 13.45 1.87 -23.32
C ASN A 164 13.74 2.53 -24.68
N ASN A 165 13.59 1.78 -25.78
CA ASN A 165 13.82 2.24 -27.16
C ASN A 165 12.55 2.86 -27.75
N ILE A 166 11.41 2.71 -27.07
CA ILE A 166 10.22 3.54 -27.27
C ILE A 166 10.34 4.76 -26.36
N LEU A 167 10.36 5.96 -26.95
CA LEU A 167 10.32 7.24 -26.23
C LEU A 167 8.91 7.87 -26.33
N ILE A 168 8.61 8.83 -25.46
CA ILE A 168 7.36 9.59 -25.47
C ILE A 168 7.68 11.09 -25.54
N HIS A 169 7.04 11.78 -26.48
CA HIS A 169 7.13 13.23 -26.62
C HIS A 169 5.72 13.82 -26.78
N GLN A 170 5.31 14.75 -25.90
CA GLN A 170 3.98 15.38 -25.96
C GLN A 170 2.83 14.37 -26.06
N LYS A 171 2.86 13.33 -25.21
CA LYS A 171 1.98 12.13 -25.23
C LYS A 171 2.08 11.20 -26.46
N ASN A 172 2.83 11.55 -27.50
CA ASN A 172 2.99 10.71 -28.69
C ASN A 172 4.20 9.78 -28.59
N ILE A 173 4.14 8.61 -29.23
CA ILE A 173 5.29 7.70 -29.35
C ILE A 173 6.34 8.25 -30.31
N LYS A 174 7.61 8.05 -29.92
CA LYS A 174 8.81 8.27 -30.72
C LYS A 174 9.69 7.01 -30.67
N LEU A 175 9.60 6.18 -31.71
CA LEU A 175 10.43 5.00 -31.89
C LEU A 175 11.89 5.43 -32.12
N ALA A 176 12.80 4.89 -31.31
CA ALA A 176 14.21 5.24 -31.26
C ALA A 176 15.13 4.00 -31.30
N ASP A 177 16.43 4.26 -31.41
CA ASP A 177 17.53 3.29 -31.39
C ASP A 177 17.29 2.08 -32.32
N PHE A 178 17.43 2.30 -33.64
CA PHE A 178 17.32 1.28 -34.69
C PHE A 178 18.51 0.31 -34.66
N GLY A 179 18.60 -0.44 -33.58
CA GLY A 179 19.83 -0.96 -33.00
C GLY A 179 20.75 -1.69 -33.97
N LEU A 180 22.01 -1.23 -34.00
CA LEU A 180 23.23 -1.97 -34.34
C LEU A 180 23.05 -3.50 -34.16
N SER A 181 22.71 -4.22 -35.24
CA SER A 181 22.05 -5.52 -35.12
C SER A 181 22.97 -6.64 -34.61
N LYS A 182 23.07 -6.74 -33.27
CA LYS A 182 23.44 -7.90 -32.46
C LYS A 182 24.61 -8.76 -32.98
N LYS A 183 25.71 -8.08 -33.38
CA LYS A 183 27.02 -8.68 -33.70
C LYS A 183 28.20 -8.12 -32.89
N ILE A 184 27.95 -7.16 -32.01
CA ILE A 184 28.96 -6.57 -31.10
C ILE A 184 28.66 -6.97 -29.64
N ALA A 185 27.39 -7.22 -29.30
CA ALA A 185 26.99 -7.80 -28.02
C ALA A 185 27.58 -9.22 -27.78
N GLU A 186 27.94 -9.93 -28.86
CA GLU A 186 28.66 -11.22 -28.81
C GLU A 186 30.13 -11.08 -28.38
N ALA A 187 30.64 -9.84 -28.25
CA ALA A 187 32.01 -9.52 -27.83
C ALA A 187 32.11 -8.72 -26.52
N SER A 188 30.99 -8.40 -25.87
CA SER A 188 30.96 -7.62 -24.62
C SER A 188 30.50 -8.48 -23.43
N SER A 189 31.37 -8.72 -22.46
CA SER A 189 31.18 -9.62 -21.30
C SER A 189 30.12 -9.19 -20.26
N ASN A 190 29.31 -8.17 -20.54
CA ASN A 190 28.42 -7.55 -19.55
C ASN A 190 26.98 -8.08 -19.65
N THR A 191 26.78 -9.30 -19.14
CA THR A 191 25.51 -10.05 -19.18
C THR A 191 24.31 -9.30 -18.60
N SER A 192 24.54 -8.43 -17.59
CA SER A 192 23.52 -7.63 -16.89
C SER A 192 22.57 -6.86 -17.82
N LYS A 193 23.07 -6.33 -18.95
CA LYS A 193 22.26 -5.55 -19.90
C LYS A 193 21.41 -6.44 -20.83
N ILE A 194 21.86 -7.65 -21.14
CA ILE A 194 21.14 -8.62 -21.99
C ILE A 194 19.89 -9.12 -21.27
N PHE A 195 20.01 -9.39 -19.97
CA PHE A 195 18.92 -9.86 -19.13
C PHE A 195 17.70 -8.93 -19.17
N GLY A 196 17.91 -7.62 -19.14
CA GLY A 196 16.84 -6.62 -19.12
C GLY A 196 15.83 -6.67 -20.28
N VAL A 197 16.19 -7.27 -21.42
CA VAL A 197 15.39 -7.29 -22.68
C VAL A 197 14.87 -8.68 -23.07
N ILE A 198 15.20 -9.75 -22.33
CA ILE A 198 14.79 -11.14 -22.63
C ILE A 198 13.30 -11.31 -23.00
N PRO A 199 12.33 -10.71 -22.28
CA PRO A 199 10.90 -10.87 -22.58
C PRO A 199 10.49 -10.55 -24.02
N TYR A 200 11.14 -9.56 -24.63
CA TYR A 200 10.80 -9.02 -25.95
C TYR A 200 11.46 -9.80 -27.10
N ILE A 201 12.40 -10.70 -26.81
CA ILE A 201 13.14 -11.46 -27.81
C ILE A 201 12.29 -12.66 -28.26
N ASP A 202 12.12 -12.80 -29.57
CA ASP A 202 11.46 -13.95 -30.22
C ASP A 202 12.00 -15.29 -29.68
N PRO A 203 11.16 -16.13 -29.04
CA PRO A 203 11.61 -17.34 -28.33
C PRO A 203 12.47 -18.27 -29.20
N LYS A 204 12.20 -18.34 -30.51
CA LYS A 204 12.98 -19.16 -31.45
C LYS A 204 14.46 -18.81 -31.51
N LYS A 205 14.87 -17.58 -31.14
CA LYS A 205 16.27 -17.19 -31.11
C LYS A 205 17.08 -17.85 -29.98
N PHE A 206 16.41 -18.33 -28.93
CA PHE A 206 17.07 -19.08 -27.86
C PHE A 206 17.22 -20.57 -28.20
N ASN A 207 16.21 -21.18 -28.85
CA ASN A 207 16.27 -22.60 -29.25
C ASN A 207 17.16 -22.87 -30.49
N ASN A 208 17.30 -21.90 -31.40
CA ASN A 208 18.08 -22.09 -32.63
C ASN A 208 19.05 -20.93 -32.85
N GLN A 209 20.34 -21.18 -32.65
CA GLN A 209 21.40 -20.18 -32.83
C GLN A 209 21.43 -19.62 -34.26
N ASN A 210 21.12 -20.44 -35.27
CA ASN A 210 21.07 -20.04 -36.68
C ASN A 210 19.80 -19.26 -37.06
N TYR A 211 18.80 -19.14 -36.17
CA TYR A 211 17.61 -18.34 -36.42
C TYR A 211 17.97 -16.86 -36.60
N LYS A 212 17.47 -16.25 -37.69
CA LYS A 212 17.64 -14.83 -38.02
C LYS A 212 16.37 -14.07 -37.64
N LEU A 213 16.52 -13.04 -36.81
CA LEU A 213 15.41 -12.16 -36.41
C LEU A 213 14.85 -11.44 -37.65
N ASN A 214 13.54 -11.58 -37.84
CA ASN A 214 12.79 -11.19 -39.02
C ASN A 214 11.56 -10.34 -38.60
N LYS A 215 10.72 -9.93 -39.56
CA LYS A 215 9.52 -9.10 -39.28
C LYS A 215 8.62 -9.72 -38.20
N GLN A 216 8.44 -11.05 -38.18
CA GLN A 216 7.63 -11.73 -37.17
C GLN A 216 8.30 -11.79 -35.79
N SER A 217 9.59 -11.53 -35.68
CA SER A 217 10.27 -11.29 -34.40
C SER A 217 9.90 -9.92 -33.81
N ASP A 218 9.81 -8.88 -34.64
CA ASP A 218 9.33 -7.56 -34.22
C ASP A 218 7.84 -7.63 -33.79
N ILE A 219 7.01 -8.42 -34.49
CA ILE A 219 5.60 -8.67 -34.10
C ILE A 219 5.50 -9.25 -32.68
N TYR A 220 6.36 -10.22 -32.34
CA TYR A 220 6.39 -10.79 -31.00
C TYR A 220 6.74 -9.71 -29.95
N SER A 221 7.74 -8.87 -30.23
CA SER A 221 8.10 -7.73 -29.38
C SER A 221 6.96 -6.70 -29.25
N ILE A 222 6.20 -6.45 -30.33
CA ILE A 222 4.99 -5.61 -30.29
C ILE A 222 3.93 -6.22 -29.38
N GLY A 223 3.67 -7.54 -29.43
CA GLY A 223 2.74 -8.18 -28.50
C GLY A 223 3.10 -7.91 -27.03
N VAL A 224 4.39 -8.01 -26.70
CA VAL A 224 4.92 -7.70 -25.36
C VAL A 224 4.77 -6.21 -25.00
N LEU A 225 5.00 -5.30 -25.96
CA LEU A 225 4.81 -3.86 -25.78
C LEU A 225 3.32 -3.45 -25.67
N LEU A 226 2.41 -4.09 -26.41
CA LEU A 226 0.96 -3.89 -26.31
C LEU A 226 0.46 -4.35 -24.92
N TRP A 227 0.92 -5.51 -24.43
CA TRP A 227 0.64 -5.90 -23.06
C TRP A 227 1.20 -4.89 -22.05
N GLN A 228 2.42 -4.38 -22.25
CA GLN A 228 3.00 -3.35 -21.40
C GLN A 228 2.15 -2.06 -21.39
N ILE A 229 1.68 -1.57 -22.55
CA ILE A 229 0.79 -0.39 -22.66
C ILE A 229 -0.55 -0.66 -21.96
N SER A 230 -1.13 -1.87 -22.07
CA SER A 230 -2.36 -2.23 -21.37
C SER A 230 -2.21 -2.33 -19.84
N SER A 231 -1.01 -2.70 -19.37
CA SER A 231 -0.80 -3.14 -17.99
C SER A 231 -0.08 -2.12 -17.11
N GLY A 232 0.73 -1.23 -17.70
CA GLY A 232 1.63 -0.33 -16.98
C GLY A 232 2.83 -1.01 -16.34
N TYR A 233 3.00 -2.33 -16.54
CA TYR A 233 4.08 -3.12 -15.94
C TYR A 233 5.20 -3.40 -16.96
N LYS A 234 6.43 -3.56 -16.47
CA LYS A 234 7.48 -4.19 -17.26
C LYS A 234 7.12 -5.67 -17.51
N PRO A 235 7.35 -6.20 -18.72
CA PRO A 235 7.33 -7.64 -19.00
C PRO A 235 8.08 -8.47 -17.95
N PHE A 236 7.51 -9.60 -17.56
CA PHE A 236 7.96 -10.50 -16.46
C PHE A 236 8.47 -9.84 -15.17
N TYR A 237 8.07 -8.62 -14.78
CA TYR A 237 8.65 -7.88 -13.64
C TYR A 237 8.62 -8.58 -12.25
N LYS A 238 7.94 -9.73 -12.10
CA LYS A 238 7.94 -10.58 -10.88
C LYS A 238 9.08 -11.62 -10.86
N VAL A 239 9.83 -11.75 -11.95
CA VAL A 239 10.79 -12.83 -12.21
C VAL A 239 12.12 -12.21 -12.58
N ASP A 240 13.20 -12.63 -11.94
CA ASP A 240 14.55 -12.28 -12.36
C ASP A 240 14.75 -12.69 -13.82
N HIS A 241 15.28 -11.78 -14.64
CA HIS A 241 15.38 -12.02 -16.08
C HIS A 241 16.63 -12.84 -16.40
N ASP A 242 16.68 -14.07 -15.91
CA ASP A 242 17.84 -14.95 -15.96
C ASP A 242 17.70 -16.06 -17.04
N ALA A 243 18.58 -17.07 -16.98
CA ALA A 243 18.47 -18.26 -17.83
C ALA A 243 17.18 -19.08 -17.56
N ASN A 244 16.66 -19.07 -16.34
CA ASN A 244 15.40 -19.75 -15.99
C ASN A 244 14.18 -19.03 -16.59
N LEU A 245 14.23 -17.71 -16.78
CA LEU A 245 13.23 -16.98 -17.55
C LEU A 245 13.30 -17.33 -19.05
N ILE A 246 14.50 -17.50 -19.63
CA ILE A 246 14.63 -17.96 -21.03
C ILE A 246 13.98 -19.34 -21.21
N LEU A 247 14.37 -20.31 -20.38
CA LEU A 247 13.78 -21.65 -20.38
C LEU A 247 12.26 -21.60 -20.16
N SER A 248 11.78 -20.76 -19.25
CA SER A 248 10.35 -20.53 -19.04
C SER A 248 9.62 -20.02 -20.29
N ILE A 249 10.19 -19.02 -20.97
CA ILE A 249 9.64 -18.37 -22.18
C ILE A 249 9.57 -19.33 -23.37
N LEU A 250 10.50 -20.29 -23.43
CA LEU A 250 10.54 -21.38 -24.40
C LEU A 250 9.45 -22.44 -24.16
N HIS A 251 9.09 -22.70 -22.90
CA HIS A 251 7.97 -23.56 -22.52
C HIS A 251 6.61 -22.81 -22.52
N GLY A 252 6.44 -21.84 -23.42
CA GLY A 252 5.16 -21.13 -23.64
C GLY A 252 4.71 -20.18 -22.52
N LYS A 253 5.52 -19.94 -21.47
CA LYS A 253 5.14 -19.00 -20.40
C LYS A 253 5.10 -17.56 -20.94
N ARG A 254 3.93 -16.92 -20.84
CA ARG A 254 3.68 -15.50 -21.15
C ARG A 254 3.09 -14.79 -19.93
N GLU A 255 2.95 -13.48 -20.01
CA GLU A 255 2.35 -12.65 -18.98
C GLU A 255 0.85 -12.95 -18.72
N GLU A 256 0.41 -12.70 -17.49
CA GLU A 256 -0.99 -12.80 -17.10
C GLU A 256 -1.82 -11.70 -17.80
N ILE A 257 -2.96 -12.06 -18.39
CA ILE A 257 -3.93 -11.10 -18.93
C ILE A 257 -4.46 -10.23 -17.78
N ILE A 258 -4.37 -8.91 -17.92
CA ILE A 258 -4.80 -7.96 -16.90
C ILE A 258 -6.32 -7.80 -16.97
N ASN A 259 -7.02 -8.12 -15.88
CA ASN A 259 -8.44 -7.82 -15.72
C ASN A 259 -8.67 -6.32 -15.96
N GLU A 260 -9.80 -5.95 -16.60
CA GLU A 260 -10.08 -4.61 -17.13
C GLU A 260 -9.37 -4.26 -18.46
N THR A 261 -8.57 -5.17 -19.05
CA THR A 261 -8.15 -5.08 -20.47
C THR A 261 -9.29 -5.50 -21.41
N PRO A 262 -9.69 -4.67 -22.39
CA PRO A 262 -10.70 -5.02 -23.39
C PRO A 262 -10.35 -6.30 -24.17
N VAL A 263 -11.36 -7.14 -24.44
CA VAL A 263 -11.17 -8.50 -24.95
C VAL A 263 -10.55 -8.53 -26.35
N ARG A 264 -10.94 -7.60 -27.25
CA ARG A 264 -10.31 -7.49 -28.58
C ARG A 264 -8.81 -7.18 -28.48
N TYR A 265 -8.42 -6.27 -27.58
CA TYR A 265 -7.03 -5.86 -27.37
C TYR A 265 -6.18 -6.97 -26.70
N SER A 266 -6.72 -7.66 -25.69
CA SER A 266 -6.01 -8.77 -25.03
C SER A 266 -5.93 -10.04 -25.87
N ASN A 267 -6.86 -10.26 -26.80
CA ASN A 267 -6.68 -11.25 -27.86
C ASN A 267 -5.55 -10.84 -28.81
N LEU A 268 -5.52 -9.58 -29.27
CA LEU A 268 -4.53 -9.10 -30.24
C LEU A 268 -3.07 -9.33 -29.81
N TYR A 269 -2.70 -8.96 -28.58
CA TYR A 269 -1.33 -9.22 -28.11
C TYR A 269 -1.03 -10.71 -27.89
N ARG A 270 -2.03 -11.53 -27.56
CA ARG A 270 -1.86 -12.98 -27.43
C ARG A 270 -1.60 -13.66 -28.78
N GLU A 271 -2.25 -13.20 -29.86
CA GLU A 271 -1.99 -13.70 -31.20
C GLU A 271 -0.55 -13.38 -31.67
N CYS A 272 0.03 -12.27 -31.21
CA CYS A 272 1.42 -11.89 -31.46
C CYS A 272 2.43 -12.79 -30.71
N TRP A 273 2.02 -13.48 -29.65
CA TRP A 273 2.90 -14.26 -28.77
C TRP A 273 3.08 -15.73 -29.14
N LYS A 274 2.42 -16.22 -30.21
CA LYS A 274 2.52 -17.63 -30.63
C LYS A 274 3.98 -18.04 -30.88
N ASP A 275 4.33 -19.25 -30.48
CA ASP A 275 5.71 -19.73 -30.51
C ASP A 275 6.23 -19.94 -31.95
N GLU A 276 5.33 -20.25 -32.89
CA GLU A 276 5.59 -20.31 -34.32
C GLU A 276 5.42 -18.93 -35.01
N PRO A 277 6.48 -18.31 -35.56
CA PRO A 277 6.41 -16.96 -36.12
C PRO A 277 5.46 -16.79 -37.31
N ASN A 278 5.19 -17.85 -38.07
CA ASN A 278 4.24 -17.83 -39.19
C ASN A 278 2.76 -17.89 -38.76
N GLN A 279 2.47 -18.16 -37.48
CA GLN A 279 1.11 -18.13 -36.93
C GLN A 279 0.73 -16.76 -36.34
N ARG A 280 1.70 -15.86 -36.19
CA ARG A 280 1.54 -14.49 -35.68
C ARG A 280 0.94 -13.59 -36.78
N PRO A 281 0.11 -12.59 -36.44
CA PRO A 281 -0.44 -11.65 -37.41
C PRO A 281 0.68 -10.83 -38.08
N ASN A 282 0.49 -10.39 -39.34
CA ASN A 282 1.35 -9.36 -39.90
C ASN A 282 1.02 -7.99 -39.29
N ILE A 283 1.91 -7.00 -39.44
CA ILE A 283 1.75 -5.67 -38.83
C ILE A 283 0.48 -4.96 -39.29
N GLN A 284 0.13 -5.07 -40.57
CA GLN A 284 -1.11 -4.57 -41.18
C GLN A 284 -2.37 -5.12 -40.49
N LYS A 285 -2.36 -6.39 -40.06
CA LYS A 285 -3.48 -6.95 -39.30
C LYS A 285 -3.54 -6.41 -37.87
N ILE A 286 -2.41 -6.00 -37.28
CA ILE A 286 -2.37 -5.32 -35.97
C ILE A 286 -2.93 -3.91 -36.10
N VAL A 287 -2.44 -3.12 -37.06
CA VAL A 287 -2.87 -1.74 -37.32
C VAL A 287 -4.37 -1.67 -37.64
N SER A 288 -4.86 -2.49 -38.57
CA SER A 288 -6.31 -2.57 -38.87
C SER A 288 -7.17 -3.04 -37.68
N THR A 289 -6.66 -3.96 -36.84
CA THR A 289 -7.37 -4.36 -35.61
C THR A 289 -7.41 -3.22 -34.58
N LEU A 290 -6.35 -2.42 -34.44
CA LEU A 290 -6.36 -1.25 -33.55
C LEU A 290 -7.26 -0.13 -34.06
N ASN A 291 -7.27 0.13 -35.37
CA ASN A 291 -8.19 1.10 -35.98
C ASN A 291 -9.67 0.72 -35.73
N SER A 292 -10.05 -0.55 -35.94
CA SER A 292 -11.40 -1.08 -35.63
C SER A 292 -11.75 -1.18 -34.13
N ILE A 293 -10.83 -0.81 -33.24
CA ILE A 293 -11.05 -0.65 -31.80
C ILE A 293 -11.21 0.84 -31.42
N ILE A 294 -10.52 1.74 -32.14
CA ILE A 294 -10.56 3.20 -31.95
C ILE A 294 -11.80 3.83 -32.61
N SER A 295 -12.14 3.37 -33.82
CA SER A 295 -13.32 3.79 -34.60
C SER A 295 -14.27 2.60 -34.77
N PRO A 296 -15.35 2.50 -33.97
CA PRO A 296 -16.34 1.43 -34.11
C PRO A 296 -17.35 1.60 -35.26
N ALA A 297 -17.20 2.65 -36.07
CA ALA A 297 -18.02 2.89 -37.27
C ALA A 297 -17.34 2.30 -38.52
N GLU A 298 -18.15 1.97 -39.53
CA GLU A 298 -17.71 1.51 -40.87
C GLU A 298 -16.95 0.18 -40.94
N ILE A 299 -17.50 -0.89 -40.35
CA ILE A 299 -17.43 -2.23 -40.98
C ILE A 299 -18.81 -2.89 -40.88
N ASP A 300 -19.60 -2.78 -41.94
CA ASP A 300 -20.76 -3.65 -42.19
C ASP A 300 -20.97 -3.78 -43.71
N THR A 301 -20.35 -4.79 -44.34
CA THR A 301 -20.69 -5.42 -45.63
C THR A 301 -19.67 -6.50 -46.04
N ILE A 302 -20.08 -7.37 -46.98
CA ILE A 302 -19.35 -8.51 -47.57
C ILE A 302 -19.15 -9.68 -46.58
N ILE A 303 -19.76 -10.87 -46.72
CA ILE A 303 -20.75 -11.49 -47.65
C ILE A 303 -21.33 -12.67 -46.82
N ASP A 304 -22.56 -13.20 -46.86
CA ASP A 304 -23.95 -12.88 -47.33
C ASP A 304 -24.86 -13.92 -46.58
N TYR A 305 -26.20 -13.99 -46.51
CA TYR A 305 -27.44 -13.39 -47.08
C TYR A 305 -28.53 -13.44 -45.95
N THR A 306 -29.81 -13.03 -46.03
CA THR A 306 -30.74 -12.49 -47.05
C THR A 306 -31.84 -11.62 -46.35
N ASP A 307 -32.82 -11.10 -47.11
CA ASP A 307 -34.26 -10.84 -46.81
C ASP A 307 -34.75 -10.51 -45.37
N GLU A 308 -35.65 -9.54 -45.12
CA GLU A 308 -36.24 -8.51 -46.00
C GLU A 308 -36.82 -7.31 -45.19
N LYS A 309 -36.78 -6.11 -45.80
CA LYS A 309 -37.68 -4.94 -45.63
C LYS A 309 -37.95 -4.28 -44.25
N LYS A 310 -37.55 -2.99 -44.22
CA LYS A 310 -38.29 -1.79 -43.74
C LYS A 310 -38.37 -1.52 -42.20
N GLU A 311 -38.41 -0.25 -41.73
CA GLU A 311 -38.46 1.05 -42.41
C GLU A 311 -37.67 2.16 -41.66
N ILE A 312 -37.50 3.34 -42.28
CA ILE A 312 -36.66 4.49 -41.85
C ILE A 312 -37.60 5.61 -41.33
N TYR A 313 -37.32 6.36 -40.27
CA TYR A 313 -36.80 7.77 -40.24
C TYR A 313 -36.89 8.26 -38.77
N SER A 314 -35.79 8.64 -38.12
CA SER A 314 -35.12 9.96 -38.05
C SER A 314 -35.73 10.98 -37.06
N ILE A 315 -34.86 11.43 -36.17
CA ILE A 315 -34.85 12.60 -35.25
C ILE A 315 -35.82 13.74 -35.59
N GLU A 316 -36.51 14.29 -34.57
CA GLU A 316 -36.68 15.74 -34.40
C GLU A 316 -37.03 16.16 -32.96
N GLU A 317 -36.91 17.44 -32.64
CA GLU A 317 -37.17 18.06 -31.33
C GLU A 317 -38.52 18.81 -31.32
N CYS A 318 -39.22 18.85 -30.17
CA CYS A 318 -40.29 19.82 -29.88
C CYS A 318 -40.08 20.32 -28.44
N GLU A 319 -39.86 21.61 -28.17
CA GLU A 319 -40.79 22.75 -28.30
C GLU A 319 -41.97 22.72 -27.32
N ILE A 320 -42.22 23.88 -26.69
CA ILE A 320 -43.30 24.12 -25.72
C ILE A 320 -44.37 24.95 -26.41
N ASN A 321 -45.59 24.42 -26.54
CA ASN A 321 -46.71 25.17 -27.13
C ASN A 321 -47.73 25.59 -26.01
N PRO A 322 -47.91 26.90 -25.74
CA PRO A 322 -48.60 27.37 -24.53
C PRO A 322 -50.07 27.78 -24.79
N GLU A 323 -50.98 26.83 -25.06
CA GLU A 323 -52.40 27.17 -25.20
C GLU A 323 -53.38 26.14 -24.62
N LEU A 324 -53.98 26.47 -23.47
CA LEU A 324 -55.42 26.27 -23.24
C LEU A 324 -55.92 27.14 -22.08
N SER A 325 -56.62 28.23 -22.40
CA SER A 325 -57.42 28.97 -21.40
C SER A 325 -58.82 29.27 -21.93
N LYS A 326 -59.84 28.75 -21.24
CA LYS A 326 -61.20 29.28 -21.03
C LYS A 326 -62.07 28.21 -20.35
N GLY A 327 -62.92 28.65 -19.41
CA GLY A 327 -63.67 27.76 -18.52
C GLY A 327 -63.96 28.41 -17.18
N THR A 328 -64.58 29.59 -17.19
CA THR A 328 -64.89 30.39 -15.99
C THR A 328 -66.09 29.86 -15.23
N MET A 329 -65.97 29.75 -13.90
CA MET A 329 -67.06 30.00 -12.94
C MET A 329 -66.49 30.38 -11.56
N ASP A 330 -67.31 31.02 -10.75
CA ASP A 330 -66.96 31.89 -9.60
C ASP A 330 -66.00 31.34 -8.53
N LEU A 331 -65.25 32.30 -7.92
CA LEU A 331 -65.05 32.44 -6.46
C LEU A 331 -64.11 33.63 -6.16
N ASN A 332 -64.67 34.84 -6.00
CA ASN A 332 -63.94 36.04 -5.58
C ASN A 332 -64.07 36.33 -4.05
N ASN A 333 -63.23 37.27 -3.56
CA ASN A 333 -63.28 37.94 -2.24
C ASN A 333 -62.50 37.37 -1.02
N GLU A 334 -61.86 36.18 -1.07
CA GLU A 334 -60.93 35.72 0.01
C GLU A 334 -59.43 35.77 -0.39
N LEU A 335 -59.08 36.37 -1.54
CA LEU A 335 -57.75 36.20 -2.17
C LEU A 335 -57.12 37.46 -2.79
N ILE A 336 -57.73 38.64 -2.65
CA ILE A 336 -57.31 39.89 -3.32
C ILE A 336 -57.15 41.03 -2.30
N SER A 337 -56.22 40.85 -1.36
CA SER A 337 -55.78 41.89 -0.40
C SER A 337 -54.25 41.98 -0.25
N ASP A 338 -53.52 40.94 -0.65
CA ASP A 338 -52.11 40.74 -0.25
C ASP A 338 -51.12 40.93 -1.42
N ILE A 339 -51.55 41.54 -2.54
CA ILE A 339 -50.73 41.75 -3.75
C ILE A 339 -50.52 43.24 -3.99
N GLU A 340 -49.83 43.91 -3.06
CA GLU A 340 -49.24 45.22 -3.34
C GLU A 340 -48.06 45.52 -2.39
N LEU A 341 -46.83 45.36 -2.89
CA LEU A 341 -45.65 46.09 -2.42
C LEU A 341 -44.52 45.99 -3.46
N ASN A 342 -44.04 47.15 -3.91
CA ASN A 342 -43.22 47.26 -5.12
C ASN A 342 -41.78 46.74 -4.93
N ILE A 343 -41.29 46.02 -5.94
CA ILE A 343 -39.85 45.91 -6.23
C ILE A 343 -39.63 46.56 -7.60
N VAL A 344 -39.09 47.78 -7.60
CA VAL A 344 -38.58 48.42 -8.81
C VAL A 344 -37.24 47.77 -9.15
N ILE A 345 -37.16 47.12 -10.31
CA ILE A 345 -35.88 46.73 -10.90
C ILE A 345 -35.40 47.92 -11.72
N ALA A 346 -34.20 48.41 -11.42
CA ALA A 346 -33.48 49.37 -12.24
C ALA A 346 -32.20 48.68 -12.73
N ASP A 347 -32.03 48.62 -14.05
CA ASP A 347 -30.89 47.98 -14.68
C ASP A 347 -29.60 48.75 -14.43
N SER A 348 -28.50 47.99 -14.36
CA SER A 348 -27.14 48.52 -14.32
C SER A 348 -26.46 48.27 -15.65
N ASN A 349 -26.18 49.33 -16.43
CA ASN A 349 -25.24 49.24 -17.55
C ASN A 349 -24.44 50.54 -17.73
N GLU A 350 -23.12 50.37 -17.75
CA GLU A 350 -22.11 51.14 -18.50
C GLU A 350 -21.85 52.65 -18.27
N ASN A 351 -20.58 52.88 -17.86
CA ASN A 351 -19.59 53.85 -18.39
C ASN A 351 -19.49 55.30 -17.88
N ALA A 352 -18.21 55.72 -17.78
CA ALA A 352 -17.68 57.09 -17.94
C ALA A 352 -17.99 58.16 -16.84
N ASP A 353 -17.08 59.07 -16.48
CA ASP A 353 -15.60 59.05 -16.57
C ASP A 353 -14.96 60.16 -15.68
N LEU A 354 -13.65 60.05 -15.44
CA LEU A 354 -12.65 61.12 -15.22
C LEU A 354 -12.75 62.18 -14.08
N ASN A 355 -11.54 62.71 -13.79
CA ASN A 355 -11.17 63.93 -13.06
C ASN A 355 -11.24 63.88 -11.51
N ASN A 356 -10.15 64.20 -10.77
CA ASN A 356 -9.33 65.43 -10.71
C ASN A 356 -10.08 66.60 -10.02
N GLU A 357 -9.51 67.34 -9.06
CA GLU A 357 -8.13 67.37 -8.53
C GLU A 357 -8.02 68.22 -7.24
N LEU A 358 -6.90 68.11 -6.50
CA LEU A 358 -6.23 69.20 -5.74
C LEU A 358 -6.96 69.88 -4.54
N ILE A 359 -6.31 70.45 -3.51
CA ILE A 359 -4.90 70.46 -3.01
C ILE A 359 -4.85 71.15 -1.60
N LEU A 360 -3.69 71.11 -0.91
CA LEU A 360 -3.27 72.01 0.20
C LEU A 360 -4.03 71.87 1.54
N SER A 361 -3.50 72.23 2.71
CA SER A 361 -2.15 72.64 3.20
C SER A 361 -2.18 72.71 4.73
N ASN A 362 -1.10 72.67 5.53
CA ASN A 362 0.34 72.36 5.37
C ASN A 362 0.90 72.03 6.80
N ASP A 363 2.17 71.61 6.89
CA ASP A 363 3.28 72.07 7.77
C ASP A 363 2.96 72.84 9.09
N GLU A 364 3.75 72.80 10.17
CA GLU A 364 5.16 72.43 10.43
C GLU A 364 5.32 72.18 11.97
N SER A 365 6.43 71.82 12.63
CA SER A 365 7.87 71.70 12.31
C SER A 365 8.55 70.68 13.27
N ASN A 366 9.81 70.31 12.98
CA ASN A 366 10.61 69.30 13.70
C ASN A 366 11.63 69.88 14.70
N THR A 367 12.35 68.96 15.40
CA THR A 367 13.60 69.14 16.20
C THR A 367 13.40 69.65 17.64
N ILE A 368 14.28 69.40 18.64
CA ILE A 368 15.71 69.01 18.70
C ILE A 368 15.96 67.96 19.84
N ASN A 369 16.89 67.00 19.63
CA ASN A 369 17.72 66.14 20.54
C ASN A 369 17.17 65.64 21.92
N TYR A 370 17.59 64.51 22.51
CA TYR A 370 18.93 63.88 22.63
C TYR A 370 18.88 62.33 22.67
N GLU A 371 20.00 61.70 23.05
CA GLU A 371 20.37 60.28 22.84
C GLU A 371 19.81 59.25 23.86
N ASP A 372 20.02 57.97 23.50
CA ASP A 372 20.03 56.73 24.29
C ASP A 372 18.75 56.02 24.82
N GLU A 373 18.74 54.72 24.50
CA GLU A 373 18.13 53.50 25.07
C GLU A 373 17.06 53.59 26.22
N MET A 374 15.97 52.80 26.26
CA MET A 374 15.73 51.44 25.73
C MET A 374 14.27 51.17 25.28
N SER A 375 14.12 50.25 24.31
CA SER A 375 12.97 49.35 24.06
C SER A 375 11.53 49.92 23.94
N SER A 376 10.95 49.79 22.75
CA SER A 376 9.58 50.24 22.40
C SER A 376 8.43 49.37 22.97
N PRO A 377 7.35 49.96 23.50
CA PRO A 377 6.12 49.27 23.88
C PRO A 377 5.14 49.10 22.70
N ASN A 378 4.11 48.26 22.90
CA ASN A 378 3.17 47.88 21.84
C ASN A 378 1.92 48.80 21.76
N GLN A 379 1.33 48.84 20.58
CA GLN A 379 0.23 49.68 20.10
C GLN A 379 -0.95 49.92 21.07
N ASN A 380 -1.52 51.14 21.04
CA ASN A 380 -2.84 51.46 21.58
C ASN A 380 -3.61 52.35 20.58
N TYR A 381 -4.60 51.79 19.89
CA TYR A 381 -5.62 52.54 19.13
C TYR A 381 -6.94 52.45 19.90
N ALA A 382 -7.50 53.58 20.35
CA ALA A 382 -8.75 53.58 21.10
C ALA A 382 -9.62 54.82 20.85
N ASN A 383 -10.91 54.56 20.63
CA ASN A 383 -12.05 55.45 20.84
C ASN A 383 -12.18 56.74 20.01
N SER A 384 -12.93 56.65 18.90
CA SER A 384 -14.16 57.45 18.79
C SER A 384 -15.23 56.77 17.93
N SER A 385 -16.47 56.87 18.41
CA SER A 385 -17.77 56.68 17.73
C SER A 385 -17.84 55.97 16.37
N LEU A 386 -18.33 54.72 16.38
CA LEU A 386 -19.20 54.20 15.31
C LEU A 386 -20.45 53.56 15.96
N SER A 387 -21.54 54.32 16.02
CA SER A 387 -22.80 53.93 16.67
C SER A 387 -23.63 53.00 15.79
N LEU A 388 -23.29 51.71 15.79
CA LEU A 388 -24.14 50.66 15.23
C LEU A 388 -25.50 50.65 15.94
N ASN A 389 -26.57 51.02 15.22
CA ASN A 389 -27.95 51.07 15.70
C ASN A 389 -28.45 49.67 16.13
N SER A 390 -28.29 49.34 17.42
CA SER A 390 -28.67 48.05 18.00
C SER A 390 -30.15 47.71 17.79
N ASP A 391 -31.04 48.71 17.88
CA ASP A 391 -32.48 48.49 17.75
C ASP A 391 -32.89 48.06 16.32
N LYS A 392 -32.11 48.39 15.27
CA LYS A 392 -32.36 47.87 13.90
C LYS A 392 -31.98 46.40 13.73
N VAL A 393 -31.14 45.84 14.61
CA VAL A 393 -30.78 44.41 14.60
C VAL A 393 -31.77 43.57 15.41
N ILE A 394 -32.45 44.20 16.38
CA ILE A 394 -33.30 43.52 17.38
C ILE A 394 -34.80 43.53 16.98
N TYR A 395 -35.16 44.12 15.83
CA TYR A 395 -36.55 44.18 15.33
C TYR A 395 -36.87 43.19 14.17
N PRO A 396 -37.10 41.88 14.44
CA PRO A 396 -37.65 40.94 13.46
C PRO A 396 -39.09 40.49 13.81
N GLU A 397 -39.87 41.33 14.51
CA GLU A 397 -41.27 41.03 14.89
C GLU A 397 -42.17 40.68 13.67
N PHE A 398 -41.74 41.09 12.47
CA PHE A 398 -42.42 40.85 11.19
C PHE A 398 -41.80 39.73 10.31
N VAL A 399 -40.77 39.01 10.77
CA VAL A 399 -39.97 38.10 9.90
C VAL A 399 -39.78 36.68 10.48
N LEU A 400 -40.29 36.39 11.69
CA LEU A 400 -40.07 35.13 12.38
C LEU A 400 -41.08 34.01 12.01
N ASN A 401 -41.10 33.58 10.74
CA ASN A 401 -42.07 32.58 10.26
C ASN A 401 -41.91 31.17 10.88
N PHE A 402 -40.71 30.81 11.39
CA PHE A 402 -40.48 29.51 12.02
C PHE A 402 -39.34 29.53 13.07
N PHE A 403 -39.32 28.52 13.95
CA PHE A 403 -38.27 28.35 14.96
C PHE A 403 -36.87 28.11 14.35
N MET A 404 -36.76 27.41 13.22
CA MET A 404 -35.48 27.29 12.52
C MET A 404 -35.15 28.54 11.69
N ASP A 405 -36.13 29.31 11.22
CA ASP A 405 -35.87 30.57 10.51
C ASP A 405 -35.18 31.55 11.45
N ALA A 406 -35.61 31.63 12.71
CA ALA A 406 -34.92 32.38 13.76
C ALA A 406 -33.44 31.94 13.89
N GLN A 407 -33.17 30.63 13.98
CA GLN A 407 -31.81 30.10 14.06
C GLN A 407 -30.99 30.40 12.79
N GLN A 408 -31.59 30.28 11.61
CA GLN A 408 -30.92 30.44 10.32
C GLN A 408 -30.66 31.92 10.00
N LEU A 409 -31.56 32.82 10.37
CA LEU A 409 -31.40 34.27 10.28
C LEU A 409 -30.29 34.77 11.22
N ILE A 410 -30.32 34.33 12.49
CA ILE A 410 -29.27 34.60 13.47
C ILE A 410 -27.91 34.12 12.93
N CYS A 411 -27.80 32.87 12.46
CA CYS A 411 -26.56 32.37 11.85
C CYS A 411 -26.13 33.17 10.60
N LYS A 412 -27.06 33.63 9.76
CA LYS A 412 -26.77 34.40 8.53
C LYS A 412 -26.28 35.82 8.84
N GLN A 413 -26.77 36.44 9.91
CA GLN A 413 -26.29 37.75 10.38
C GLN A 413 -24.94 37.63 11.12
N LEU A 414 -24.77 36.61 11.97
CA LEU A 414 -23.50 36.33 12.66
C LEU A 414 -22.34 36.06 11.69
N LEU A 415 -22.62 35.44 10.53
CA LEU A 415 -21.62 35.17 9.48
C LEU A 415 -21.01 36.43 8.84
N TYR A 416 -21.67 37.59 8.93
CA TYR A 416 -21.16 38.85 8.36
C TYR A 416 -20.23 39.62 9.30
N THR A 417 -20.31 39.40 10.62
CA THR A 417 -19.62 40.24 11.62
C THR A 417 -19.04 39.43 12.77
N ASN A 418 -18.06 38.57 12.45
CA ASN A 418 -17.39 37.67 13.40
C ASN A 418 -16.80 38.40 14.64
N HIS A 419 -16.53 39.71 14.55
CA HIS A 419 -16.05 40.55 15.65
C HIS A 419 -17.15 41.18 16.53
N ALA A 420 -18.41 41.22 16.07
CA ALA A 420 -19.53 41.87 16.74
C ALA A 420 -20.28 40.95 17.73
N THR A 421 -20.24 39.63 17.51
CA THR A 421 -20.94 38.61 18.33
C THR A 421 -20.64 38.76 19.82
N ASP A 422 -19.36 38.84 20.19
CA ASP A 422 -18.94 38.98 21.59
C ASP A 422 -19.34 40.33 22.21
N GLN A 423 -19.40 41.40 21.39
CA GLN A 423 -19.88 42.70 21.82
C GLN A 423 -21.39 42.67 22.07
N LEU A 424 -22.17 42.07 21.16
CA LEU A 424 -23.61 41.89 21.30
C LEU A 424 -23.97 41.02 22.51
N ILE A 425 -23.23 39.92 22.76
CA ILE A 425 -23.42 39.09 23.95
C ILE A 425 -23.11 39.90 25.23
N LYS A 426 -21.99 40.63 25.28
CA LYS A 426 -21.65 41.51 26.42
C LYS A 426 -22.66 42.64 26.61
N TRP A 427 -23.31 43.11 25.54
CA TRP A 427 -24.36 44.12 25.58
C TRP A 427 -25.69 43.54 26.11
N LEU A 428 -26.14 42.39 25.58
CA LEU A 428 -27.37 41.71 26.04
C LEU A 428 -27.26 41.22 27.50
N LEU A 429 -26.06 40.85 27.96
CA LEU A 429 -25.82 40.51 29.36
C LEU A 429 -25.95 41.73 30.30
N LYS A 430 -25.71 42.96 29.80
CA LYS A 430 -25.83 44.22 30.56
C LYS A 430 -27.23 44.85 30.45
N ASN A 431 -27.88 44.75 29.29
CA ASN A 431 -29.18 45.40 29.01
C ASN A 431 -30.31 44.37 29.10
N GLN A 432 -30.69 44.01 30.34
CA GLN A 432 -31.81 43.11 30.66
C GLN A 432 -33.00 43.88 31.25
N ASP A 433 -33.16 45.13 30.81
CA ASP A 433 -34.22 46.08 31.16
C ASP A 433 -35.49 45.87 30.34
N LYS A 434 -35.37 45.50 29.05
CA LYS A 434 -36.52 45.21 28.17
C LYS A 434 -36.70 43.71 27.94
N SER A 435 -37.96 43.27 27.99
CA SER A 435 -38.40 41.89 27.77
C SER A 435 -37.97 41.31 26.43
N GLN A 436 -37.85 42.15 25.38
CA GLN A 436 -37.30 41.76 24.08
C GLN A 436 -35.82 41.34 24.16
N TYR A 437 -34.99 42.08 24.91
CA TYR A 437 -33.56 41.78 25.06
C TYR A 437 -33.35 40.52 25.92
N ILE A 438 -34.19 40.36 26.96
CA ILE A 438 -34.24 39.15 27.80
C ILE A 438 -34.60 37.91 26.97
N TRP A 439 -35.64 37.98 26.13
CA TRP A 439 -36.02 36.89 25.23
C TRP A 439 -34.93 36.56 24.22
N PHE A 440 -34.30 37.58 23.61
CA PHE A 440 -33.25 37.39 22.61
C PHE A 440 -32.00 36.75 23.24
N LEU A 441 -31.61 37.15 24.45
CA LEU A 441 -30.60 36.45 25.25
C LEU A 441 -31.02 35.00 25.59
N GLY A 442 -32.32 34.77 25.84
CA GLY A 442 -32.91 33.44 25.97
C GLY A 442 -32.68 32.55 24.74
N LEU A 443 -32.83 33.10 23.51
CA LEU A 443 -32.51 32.38 22.27
C LEU A 443 -31.04 31.95 22.22
N PHE A 444 -30.12 32.83 22.65
CA PHE A 444 -28.68 32.55 22.63
C PHE A 444 -28.31 31.40 23.57
N TYR A 445 -29.00 31.24 24.70
CA TYR A 445 -28.88 30.06 25.56
C TYR A 445 -29.63 28.83 25.00
N TYR A 446 -30.80 29.02 24.36
CA TYR A 446 -31.59 27.93 23.78
C TYR A 446 -30.88 27.24 22.61
N TYR A 447 -30.19 27.99 21.75
CA TYR A 447 -29.40 27.47 20.64
C TYR A 447 -27.92 27.23 20.98
N ASN A 448 -27.51 27.34 22.25
CA ASN A 448 -26.13 27.13 22.74
C ASN A 448 -25.06 28.02 22.05
N ILE A 449 -25.40 29.27 21.74
CA ILE A 449 -24.48 30.28 21.20
C ILE A 449 -23.50 30.74 22.29
N ILE A 450 -23.98 30.87 23.53
CA ILE A 450 -23.16 31.17 24.71
C ILE A 450 -22.62 29.86 25.30
N LYS A 451 -21.30 29.74 25.48
CA LYS A 451 -20.61 28.51 25.93
C LYS A 451 -20.75 28.18 27.42
N GLU A 452 -21.36 29.03 28.23
CA GLU A 452 -21.66 28.71 29.63
C GLU A 452 -22.82 27.70 29.74
N GLU A 453 -22.51 26.41 29.96
CA GLU A 453 -23.52 25.38 30.18
C GLU A 453 -24.35 25.64 31.45
N ASN A 454 -25.52 26.24 31.28
CA ASN A 454 -26.64 26.03 32.20
C ASN A 454 -27.97 26.12 31.45
N VAL A 455 -28.54 24.96 31.10
CA VAL A 455 -29.79 24.84 30.33
C VAL A 455 -31.00 25.50 31.03
N SER A 456 -30.94 25.65 32.36
CA SER A 456 -31.97 26.38 33.11
C SER A 456 -31.97 27.89 32.80
N LYS A 457 -30.85 28.48 32.34
CA LYS A 457 -30.79 29.92 32.01
C LYS A 457 -31.77 30.30 30.89
N ALA A 458 -31.89 29.48 29.84
CA ALA A 458 -32.84 29.76 28.74
C ALA A 458 -34.29 29.76 29.25
N PHE A 459 -34.66 28.76 30.05
CA PHE A 459 -35.98 28.68 30.68
C PHE A 459 -36.24 29.89 31.61
N VAL A 460 -35.25 30.32 32.39
CA VAL A 460 -35.36 31.52 33.26
C VAL A 460 -35.53 32.80 32.44
N MET A 461 -34.80 32.98 31.34
CA MET A 461 -34.93 34.14 30.47
C MET A 461 -36.29 34.18 29.77
N PHE A 462 -36.74 33.05 29.19
CA PHE A 462 -38.09 32.97 28.61
C PHE A 462 -39.18 33.17 29.67
N SER A 463 -39.01 32.64 30.89
CA SER A 463 -39.95 32.88 32.00
C SER A 463 -40.04 34.34 32.40
N LYS A 464 -38.89 35.04 32.53
CA LYS A 464 -38.85 36.47 32.86
C LYS A 464 -39.58 37.30 31.79
N ALA A 465 -39.22 37.13 30.52
CA ALA A 465 -39.85 37.86 29.42
C ALA A 465 -41.34 37.48 29.20
N ALA A 466 -41.72 36.22 29.43
CA ALA A 466 -43.11 35.76 29.34
C ALA A 466 -44.00 36.34 30.46
N ASN A 467 -43.46 36.55 31.65
CA ASN A 467 -44.16 37.18 32.77
C ASN A 467 -44.39 38.69 32.52
N ASP A 468 -43.49 39.37 31.80
CA ASP A 468 -43.68 40.73 31.29
C ASP A 468 -44.71 40.81 30.12
N ASN A 469 -45.46 39.74 29.86
CA ASN A 469 -46.38 39.59 28.73
C ASN A 469 -45.76 39.63 27.31
N TYR A 470 -44.43 39.48 27.16
CA TYR A 470 -43.83 39.50 25.83
C TYR A 470 -44.28 38.27 25.00
N PRO A 471 -45.04 38.44 23.89
CA PRO A 471 -45.89 37.36 23.39
C PRO A 471 -45.09 36.19 22.81
N ILE A 472 -43.98 36.47 22.12
CA ILE A 472 -43.09 35.45 21.57
C ILE A 472 -42.33 34.68 22.66
N ALA A 473 -42.01 35.32 23.80
CA ALA A 473 -41.43 34.60 24.94
C ALA A 473 -42.42 33.61 25.56
N GLN A 474 -43.72 33.92 25.57
CA GLN A 474 -44.76 32.99 26.02
C GLN A 474 -44.86 31.75 25.11
N VAL A 475 -44.69 31.90 23.80
CA VAL A 475 -44.58 30.76 22.85
C VAL A 475 -43.33 29.91 23.14
N TYR A 476 -42.17 30.53 23.37
CA TYR A 476 -40.93 29.80 23.72
C TYR A 476 -41.00 29.14 25.11
N LEU A 477 -41.72 29.73 26.07
CA LEU A 477 -41.96 29.15 27.40
C LEU A 477 -42.93 27.96 27.34
N ALA A 478 -44.02 28.08 26.57
CA ALA A 478 -44.91 26.95 26.27
C ALA A 478 -44.12 25.78 25.64
N LYS A 479 -43.20 26.09 24.72
CA LYS A 479 -42.28 25.11 24.14
C LYS A 479 -41.33 24.49 25.16
N CYS A 480 -40.82 25.24 26.14
CA CYS A 480 -40.04 24.67 27.25
C CYS A 480 -40.85 23.67 28.09
N TYR A 481 -42.12 23.96 28.38
CA TYR A 481 -43.02 23.02 29.07
C TYR A 481 -43.46 21.83 28.19
N TYR A 482 -43.43 21.96 26.86
CA TYR A 482 -43.71 20.86 25.94
C TYR A 482 -42.50 19.92 25.77
N ASP A 483 -41.32 20.48 25.46
CA ASP A 483 -40.10 19.72 25.20
C ASP A 483 -39.39 19.24 26.49
N GLY A 484 -39.75 19.80 27.66
CA GLY A 484 -39.05 19.57 28.92
C GLY A 484 -37.67 20.25 28.96
N TYR A 485 -37.58 21.48 28.42
CA TYR A 485 -36.32 22.21 28.26
C TYR A 485 -36.09 23.17 29.42
N GLY A 486 -35.15 22.83 30.31
CA GLY A 486 -34.85 23.60 31.53
C GLY A 486 -35.88 23.43 32.66
N ILE A 487 -36.97 22.69 32.42
CA ILE A 487 -38.04 22.39 33.38
C ILE A 487 -38.64 21.00 33.05
N ASN A 488 -39.40 20.41 33.97
CA ASN A 488 -40.19 19.21 33.67
C ASN A 488 -41.31 19.52 32.66
N ASN A 489 -41.61 18.56 31.77
CA ASN A 489 -42.74 18.67 30.85
C ASN A 489 -44.07 18.82 31.62
N ASN A 490 -44.95 19.69 31.11
CA ASN A 490 -46.31 19.88 31.60
C ASN A 490 -47.22 20.34 30.45
N GLU A 491 -48.09 19.45 29.97
CA GLU A 491 -49.01 19.75 28.85
C GLU A 491 -50.06 20.82 29.21
N SER A 492 -50.54 20.87 30.45
CA SER A 492 -51.50 21.90 30.90
C SER A 492 -50.88 23.31 30.90
N LEU A 493 -49.62 23.43 31.36
CA LEU A 493 -48.87 24.69 31.27
C LEU A 493 -48.47 25.02 29.83
N THR A 494 -48.22 24.02 28.99
CA THR A 494 -48.02 24.21 27.54
C THR A 494 -49.26 24.88 26.91
N PHE A 495 -50.45 24.33 27.16
CA PHE A 495 -51.71 24.90 26.67
C PHE A 495 -51.95 26.31 27.21
N TYR A 496 -51.78 26.51 28.52
CA TYR A 496 -51.93 27.82 29.18
C TYR A 496 -51.01 28.88 28.57
N TRP A 497 -49.72 28.59 28.36
CA TRP A 497 -48.78 29.57 27.82
C TRP A 497 -48.98 29.86 26.33
N TYR A 498 -49.41 28.89 25.52
CA TYR A 498 -49.86 29.18 24.16
C TYR A 498 -51.14 30.04 24.15
N GLN A 499 -52.13 29.74 25.01
CA GLN A 499 -53.32 30.58 25.14
C GLN A 499 -52.96 32.02 25.56
N LYS A 500 -52.11 32.19 26.57
CA LYS A 500 -51.60 33.50 27.00
C LYS A 500 -50.88 34.26 25.87
N SER A 501 -50.08 33.56 25.06
CA SER A 501 -49.45 34.20 23.90
C SER A 501 -50.46 34.72 22.88
N VAL A 502 -51.62 34.06 22.70
CA VAL A 502 -52.70 34.52 21.82
C VAL A 502 -53.48 35.69 22.43
N GLU A 503 -53.75 35.66 23.73
CA GLU A 503 -54.36 36.79 24.46
C GLU A 503 -53.51 38.06 24.33
N ASN A 504 -52.18 37.91 24.30
CA ASN A 504 -51.21 38.99 24.06
C ASN A 504 -50.85 39.16 22.56
N GLY A 505 -51.67 38.67 21.62
CA GLY A 505 -51.58 38.99 20.18
C GLY A 505 -50.62 38.14 19.33
N SER A 506 -50.02 37.07 19.85
CA SER A 506 -49.07 36.24 19.08
C SER A 506 -49.72 35.44 17.95
N ILE A 507 -49.43 35.82 16.71
CA ILE A 507 -49.80 35.12 15.47
C ILE A 507 -49.20 33.69 15.44
N ILE A 508 -47.99 33.52 15.97
CA ILE A 508 -47.34 32.21 16.11
C ILE A 508 -48.05 31.40 17.22
N GLY A 509 -48.44 32.06 18.31
CA GLY A 509 -49.31 31.50 19.33
C GLY A 509 -50.64 30.96 18.78
N GLN A 510 -51.27 31.67 17.85
CA GLN A 510 -52.54 31.24 17.22
C GLN A 510 -52.37 29.90 16.50
N PHE A 511 -51.29 29.74 15.72
CA PHE A 511 -50.96 28.46 15.08
C PHE A 511 -50.73 27.34 16.12
N TYR A 512 -49.95 27.57 17.18
CA TYR A 512 -49.71 26.53 18.19
C TYR A 512 -50.94 26.20 19.04
N LEU A 513 -51.83 27.16 19.31
CA LEU A 513 -53.12 26.92 19.94
C LEU A 513 -54.05 26.09 19.03
N GLY A 514 -53.99 26.31 17.71
CA GLY A 514 -54.63 25.46 16.70
C GLY A 514 -54.14 24.00 16.73
N ASN A 515 -52.82 23.80 16.89
CA ASN A 515 -52.21 22.47 17.09
C ASN A 515 -52.65 21.83 18.42
N CYS A 516 -52.71 22.60 19.51
CA CYS A 516 -53.21 22.12 20.80
C CYS A 516 -54.64 21.58 20.69
N TYR A 517 -55.52 22.28 19.99
CA TYR A 517 -56.89 21.81 19.74
C TYR A 517 -56.98 20.66 18.71
N GLU A 518 -56.02 20.50 17.80
CA GLU A 518 -55.98 19.35 16.88
C GLU A 518 -55.56 18.06 17.61
N PHE A 519 -54.51 18.14 18.43
CA PHE A 519 -53.85 16.97 19.02
C PHE A 519 -54.20 16.71 20.50
N GLY A 520 -54.94 17.62 21.15
CA GLY A 520 -55.35 17.48 22.55
C GLY A 520 -54.25 17.80 23.56
N ILE A 521 -53.28 18.64 23.19
CA ILE A 521 -52.15 18.99 24.06
C ILE A 521 -52.66 19.92 25.17
N GLY A 522 -52.75 19.39 26.40
CA GLY A 522 -53.27 20.11 27.57
C GLY A 522 -54.76 20.47 27.51
N THR A 523 -55.51 19.94 26.54
CA THR A 523 -56.92 20.29 26.29
C THR A 523 -57.66 19.15 25.59
N LYS A 524 -58.99 19.24 25.44
CA LYS A 524 -59.74 18.26 24.64
C LYS A 524 -59.63 18.58 23.15
N ILE A 525 -59.47 17.54 22.33
CA ILE A 525 -59.46 17.65 20.86
C ILE A 525 -60.75 18.36 20.39
N ASN A 526 -60.59 19.36 19.53
CA ASN A 526 -61.68 20.16 18.99
C ASN A 526 -61.31 20.67 17.59
N GLU A 527 -61.67 19.92 16.55
CA GLU A 527 -61.31 20.24 15.17
C GLU A 527 -61.89 21.59 14.69
N LYS A 528 -63.07 22.00 15.16
CA LYS A 528 -63.66 23.31 14.81
C LYS A 528 -62.84 24.48 15.37
N LYS A 529 -62.36 24.37 16.62
CA LYS A 529 -61.44 25.36 17.19
C LYS A 529 -60.07 25.34 16.51
N SER A 530 -59.55 24.14 16.20
CA SER A 530 -58.30 23.99 15.46
C SER A 530 -58.36 24.68 14.09
N PHE A 531 -59.41 24.40 13.28
CA PHE A 531 -59.66 25.07 12.01
C PHE A 531 -59.78 26.59 12.14
N HIS A 532 -60.52 27.08 13.14
CA HIS A 532 -60.65 28.52 13.41
C HIS A 532 -59.29 29.18 13.69
N PHE A 533 -58.48 28.62 14.59
CA PHE A 533 -57.16 29.18 14.91
C PHE A 533 -56.16 29.07 13.75
N TYR A 534 -56.25 28.02 12.92
CA TYR A 534 -55.49 27.96 11.66
C TYR A 534 -55.97 29.00 10.64
N LYS A 535 -57.28 29.28 10.55
CA LYS A 535 -57.81 30.34 9.66
C LYS A 535 -57.35 31.73 10.10
N GLU A 536 -57.50 32.07 11.39
CA GLU A 536 -57.06 33.38 11.90
C GLU A 536 -55.54 33.55 11.77
N ALA A 537 -54.74 32.56 12.14
CA ALA A 537 -53.29 32.62 11.95
C ALA A 537 -52.92 32.79 10.46
N ALA A 538 -53.56 32.06 9.55
CA ALA A 538 -53.30 32.16 8.10
C ALA A 538 -53.74 33.52 7.51
N LYS A 539 -54.82 34.11 8.02
CA LYS A 539 -55.27 35.47 7.68
C LYS A 539 -54.29 36.52 8.20
N ASN A 540 -53.72 36.31 9.39
CA ASN A 540 -52.67 37.13 9.98
C ASN A 540 -51.27 36.80 9.41
N GLY A 541 -51.18 36.34 8.16
CA GLY A 541 -49.92 36.13 7.43
C GLY A 541 -49.16 34.82 7.72
N ASN A 542 -49.60 33.96 8.63
CA ASN A 542 -48.86 32.74 8.98
C ASN A 542 -48.91 31.69 7.85
N VAL A 543 -47.81 31.60 7.09
CA VAL A 543 -47.63 30.70 5.94
C VAL A 543 -47.82 29.22 6.31
N ILE A 544 -47.40 28.80 7.50
CA ILE A 544 -47.54 27.42 7.98
C ILE A 544 -49.00 27.12 8.33
N ALA A 545 -49.69 28.06 9.00
CA ALA A 545 -51.13 27.93 9.25
C ALA A 545 -51.93 27.86 7.94
N LYS A 546 -51.52 28.59 6.89
CA LYS A 546 -52.11 28.54 5.54
C LYS A 546 -51.94 27.14 4.90
N LEU A 547 -50.82 26.45 5.15
CA LEU A 547 -50.62 25.05 4.75
C LEU A 547 -51.47 24.06 5.57
N TYR A 548 -51.65 24.30 6.87
CA TYR A 548 -52.51 23.46 7.73
C TYR A 548 -54.00 23.65 7.39
N LEU A 549 -54.44 24.88 7.11
CA LEU A 549 -55.76 25.22 6.60
C LEU A 549 -56.08 24.48 5.29
N ALA A 550 -55.11 24.39 4.37
CA ALA A 550 -55.24 23.57 3.16
C ALA A 550 -55.43 22.07 3.46
N ASN A 551 -54.77 21.55 4.51
CA ASN A 551 -55.00 20.18 4.97
C ASN A 551 -56.38 20.01 5.63
N CYS A 552 -56.91 21.03 6.34
CA CYS A 552 -58.27 21.00 6.86
C CYS A 552 -59.30 20.87 5.73
N TYR A 553 -59.21 21.72 4.69
CA TYR A 553 -60.08 21.62 3.51
C TYR A 553 -59.94 20.27 2.79
N ARG A 554 -58.71 19.77 2.57
CA ARG A 554 -58.48 18.47 1.91
C ARG A 554 -59.08 17.28 2.68
N LEU A 555 -59.09 17.35 4.01
CA LEU A 555 -59.45 16.22 4.88
C LEU A 555 -60.86 16.32 5.50
N GLY A 556 -61.52 17.48 5.43
CA GLY A 556 -62.78 17.74 6.11
C GLY A 556 -62.63 17.94 7.63
N LYS A 557 -61.47 18.44 8.10
CA LYS A 557 -61.19 18.64 9.54
C LYS A 557 -61.71 20.00 10.00
N GLY A 558 -62.77 19.98 10.81
CA GLY A 558 -63.39 21.19 11.38
C GLY A 558 -64.17 22.06 10.38
N VAL A 559 -64.17 21.69 9.11
CA VAL A 559 -64.82 22.35 7.96
C VAL A 559 -65.24 21.28 6.95
N ASP A 560 -66.21 21.56 6.09
CA ASP A 560 -66.57 20.63 5.00
C ASP A 560 -65.40 20.39 4.04
N LYS A 561 -65.36 19.18 3.46
CA LYS A 561 -64.24 18.72 2.64
C LYS A 561 -64.27 19.37 1.25
N ASP A 562 -63.27 20.17 0.94
CA ASP A 562 -63.08 20.85 -0.34
C ASP A 562 -61.64 20.64 -0.86
N GLU A 563 -61.48 19.65 -1.74
CA GLU A 563 -60.17 19.37 -2.34
C GLU A 563 -59.74 20.43 -3.36
N THR A 564 -60.68 21.12 -4.00
CA THR A 564 -60.42 22.15 -5.02
C THR A 564 -59.88 23.43 -4.38
N LYS A 565 -60.46 23.87 -3.25
CA LYS A 565 -59.92 24.96 -2.43
C LYS A 565 -58.56 24.56 -1.85
N ALA A 566 -58.42 23.34 -1.32
CA ALA A 566 -57.14 22.83 -0.83
C ALA A 566 -56.04 22.86 -1.91
N PHE A 567 -56.35 22.42 -3.14
CA PHE A 567 -55.42 22.47 -4.28
C PHE A 567 -54.93 23.90 -4.55
N LYS A 568 -55.85 24.89 -4.63
CA LYS A 568 -55.51 26.31 -4.83
C LYS A 568 -54.57 26.84 -3.72
N TYR A 569 -54.81 26.48 -2.45
CA TYR A 569 -53.91 26.87 -1.35
C TYR A 569 -52.52 26.22 -1.47
N TYR A 570 -52.42 24.94 -1.83
CA TYR A 570 -51.12 24.30 -2.08
C TYR A 570 -50.40 24.92 -3.27
N GLU A 571 -51.12 25.29 -4.34
CA GLU A 571 -50.55 25.90 -5.54
C GLU A 571 -49.90 27.26 -5.25
N VAL A 572 -50.60 28.14 -4.53
CA VAL A 572 -50.06 29.47 -4.12
C VAL A 572 -48.81 29.30 -3.26
N LEU A 573 -48.86 28.43 -2.25
CA LEU A 573 -47.71 28.19 -1.35
C LEU A 573 -46.53 27.51 -2.08
N ALA A 574 -46.79 26.63 -3.06
CA ALA A 574 -45.75 25.96 -3.84
C ALA A 574 -45.03 26.90 -4.82
N LYS A 575 -45.74 27.92 -5.33
CA LYS A 575 -45.18 29.04 -6.10
C LYS A 575 -44.33 29.97 -5.24
N GLN A 576 -44.65 30.11 -3.96
CA GLN A 576 -43.82 30.76 -2.92
C GLN A 576 -42.67 29.87 -2.43
N GLU A 577 -42.23 28.91 -3.23
CA GLU A 577 -41.09 28.00 -2.98
C GLU A 577 -41.18 27.10 -1.71
N ILE A 578 -42.30 27.12 -0.98
CA ILE A 578 -42.49 26.36 0.27
C ILE A 578 -42.46 24.86 -0.01
N SER A 579 -41.40 24.19 0.43
CA SER A 579 -41.09 22.82 -0.04
C SER A 579 -42.05 21.73 0.44
N ASP A 580 -42.76 21.93 1.56
CA ASP A 580 -43.88 21.06 1.97
C ASP A 580 -45.18 21.33 1.19
N ALA A 581 -45.38 22.55 0.69
CA ALA A 581 -46.48 22.83 -0.23
C ALA A 581 -46.22 22.24 -1.62
N GLN A 582 -44.98 22.34 -2.12
CA GLN A 582 -44.54 21.69 -3.35
C GLN A 582 -44.71 20.15 -3.26
N LEU A 583 -44.36 19.54 -2.13
CA LEU A 583 -44.66 18.12 -1.86
C LEU A 583 -46.16 17.82 -1.95
N ARG A 584 -47.02 18.62 -1.30
CA ARG A 584 -48.48 18.40 -1.31
C ARG A 584 -49.13 18.67 -2.66
N LEU A 585 -48.61 19.61 -3.44
CA LEU A 585 -49.04 19.85 -4.81
C LEU A 585 -48.64 18.67 -5.72
N GLY A 586 -47.44 18.12 -5.53
CA GLY A 586 -47.01 16.86 -6.16
C GLY A 586 -47.94 15.70 -5.80
N ASP A 587 -48.31 15.55 -4.52
CA ASP A 587 -49.31 14.56 -4.08
C ASP A 587 -50.68 14.78 -4.74
N CYS A 588 -51.10 16.04 -4.92
CA CYS A 588 -52.38 16.34 -5.57
C CYS A 588 -52.38 15.94 -7.04
N PHE A 589 -51.35 16.31 -7.81
CA PHE A 589 -51.21 15.88 -9.20
C PHE A 589 -51.03 14.36 -9.34
N TYR A 590 -50.34 13.69 -8.41
CA TYR A 590 -50.14 12.24 -8.46
C TYR A 590 -51.43 11.45 -8.23
N ASN A 591 -52.30 11.94 -7.33
CA ASN A 591 -53.51 11.23 -6.88
C ASN A 591 -54.82 11.78 -7.47
N GLY A 592 -54.80 12.95 -8.12
CA GLY A 592 -56.01 13.61 -8.65
C GLY A 592 -56.84 14.32 -7.58
N ILE A 593 -56.19 14.89 -6.56
CA ILE A 593 -56.85 15.57 -5.43
C ILE A 593 -57.07 17.04 -5.81
N GLY A 594 -58.32 17.45 -6.03
CA GLY A 594 -58.68 18.81 -6.47
C GLY A 594 -58.19 19.19 -7.88
N THR A 595 -57.66 18.23 -8.65
CA THR A 595 -57.12 18.40 -10.00
C THR A 595 -57.17 17.08 -10.78
N LYS A 596 -56.87 17.08 -12.07
CA LYS A 596 -56.70 15.85 -12.86
C LYS A 596 -55.37 15.15 -12.52
N VAL A 597 -55.33 13.83 -12.66
CA VAL A 597 -54.08 13.06 -12.43
C VAL A 597 -53.05 13.41 -13.51
N ASP A 598 -51.94 13.98 -13.11
CA ASP A 598 -50.79 14.30 -13.96
C ASP A 598 -49.49 13.85 -13.28
N LYS A 599 -48.89 12.78 -13.81
CA LYS A 599 -47.66 12.20 -13.25
C LYS A 599 -46.40 12.99 -13.63
N ILE A 600 -46.46 13.83 -14.67
CA ILE A 600 -45.35 14.67 -15.12
C ILE A 600 -45.27 15.91 -14.23
N GLN A 601 -46.40 16.59 -14.00
CA GLN A 601 -46.49 17.68 -13.02
C GLN A 601 -46.15 17.17 -11.61
N ALA A 602 -46.70 16.03 -11.18
CA ALA A 602 -46.35 15.44 -9.88
C ALA A 602 -44.83 15.27 -9.70
N LYS A 603 -44.16 14.68 -10.71
CA LYS A 603 -42.71 14.52 -10.73
C LYS A 603 -41.98 15.86 -10.66
N CYS A 604 -42.38 16.85 -11.47
CA CYS A 604 -41.79 18.19 -11.48
C CYS A 604 -41.89 18.86 -10.10
N TRP A 605 -43.04 18.79 -9.44
CA TRP A 605 -43.24 19.37 -8.11
C TRP A 605 -42.50 18.61 -7.01
N TYR A 606 -42.34 17.28 -7.13
CA TYR A 606 -41.44 16.53 -6.25
C TYR A 606 -39.96 16.86 -6.49
N GLU A 607 -39.54 17.15 -7.72
CA GLU A 607 -38.16 17.57 -8.06
C GLU A 607 -37.87 18.98 -7.50
N LYS A 608 -38.80 19.94 -7.65
CA LYS A 608 -38.75 21.25 -6.98
C LYS A 608 -38.69 21.14 -5.46
N ALA A 609 -39.61 20.37 -4.86
CA ALA A 609 -39.61 20.12 -3.41
C ALA A 609 -38.28 19.53 -2.93
N THR A 610 -37.67 18.62 -3.70
CA THR A 610 -36.38 18.00 -3.39
C THR A 610 -35.23 19.01 -3.42
N ASN A 611 -35.22 19.92 -4.40
CA ASN A 611 -34.24 21.00 -4.49
C ASN A 611 -34.38 21.97 -3.30
N ASN A 612 -35.62 22.28 -2.92
CA ASN A 612 -35.95 23.13 -1.77
C ASN A 612 -35.93 22.35 -0.42
N GLY A 613 -35.15 21.25 -0.37
CA GLY A 613 -34.79 20.53 0.85
C GLY A 613 -35.74 19.43 1.33
N ASN A 614 -36.87 19.19 0.66
CA ASN A 614 -37.88 18.23 1.14
C ASN A 614 -37.40 16.77 1.01
N ILE A 615 -37.08 16.16 2.16
CA ILE A 615 -36.59 14.79 2.28
C ILE A 615 -37.65 13.76 1.86
N ILE A 616 -38.95 14.06 2.00
CA ILE A 616 -40.03 13.14 1.63
C ILE A 616 -40.15 13.07 0.10
N ALA A 617 -40.20 14.21 -0.58
CA ALA A 617 -40.25 14.28 -2.04
C ALA A 617 -39.06 13.54 -2.69
N LYS A 618 -37.87 13.71 -2.12
CA LYS A 618 -36.63 13.03 -2.53
C LYS A 618 -36.73 11.50 -2.46
N ASN A 619 -37.49 10.96 -1.51
CA ASN A 619 -37.74 9.52 -1.41
C ASN A 619 -38.81 9.05 -2.39
N ILE A 620 -39.86 9.84 -2.65
CA ILE A 620 -40.92 9.50 -3.63
C ILE A 620 -40.32 9.37 -5.04
N LEU A 621 -39.52 10.34 -5.48
CA LEU A 621 -38.81 10.26 -6.77
C LEU A 621 -37.93 9.02 -6.88
N LYS A 622 -37.22 8.69 -5.80
CA LYS A 622 -36.35 7.51 -5.71
C LYS A 622 -37.14 6.20 -5.84
N GLU A 623 -38.41 6.16 -5.45
CA GLU A 623 -39.29 5.00 -5.74
C GLU A 623 -39.76 5.02 -7.22
N CYS A 624 -40.14 6.18 -7.76
CA CYS A 624 -40.57 6.32 -9.16
C CYS A 624 -39.50 5.89 -10.18
N TYR A 625 -38.23 6.29 -10.01
CA TYR A 625 -37.14 5.93 -10.92
C TYR A 625 -36.73 4.43 -10.88
N ASN A 626 -37.29 3.61 -9.98
CA ASN A 626 -36.96 2.18 -9.85
C ASN A 626 -37.96 1.22 -10.52
N MET A 627 -38.99 1.71 -11.23
CA MET A 627 -40.01 0.86 -11.86
C MET A 627 -39.83 0.68 -13.39
N LYS A 628 -39.28 -0.48 -13.80
CA LYS A 628 -39.55 -1.08 -15.12
C LYS A 628 -40.37 -2.37 -14.93
N MET A 629 -41.64 -2.33 -15.39
CA MET A 629 -42.56 -3.46 -15.64
C MET A 629 -42.84 -4.46 -14.48
N GLY A 630 -44.06 -4.44 -13.93
CA GLY A 630 -44.54 -5.50 -13.01
C GLY A 630 -45.81 -5.15 -12.22
N VAL A 631 -46.98 -5.56 -12.72
CA VAL A 631 -48.32 -5.40 -12.09
C VAL A 631 -48.46 -6.44 -10.94
N LYS A 632 -49.11 -6.24 -9.78
CA LYS A 632 -50.44 -5.66 -9.48
C LYS A 632 -50.52 -5.15 -8.02
N MET A 633 -51.35 -4.13 -7.74
CA MET A 633 -51.66 -3.72 -6.35
C MET A 633 -52.68 -4.64 -5.68
N SER A 634 -52.46 -4.99 -4.41
CA SER A 634 -53.44 -5.67 -3.55
C SER A 634 -54.21 -4.69 -2.65
N LYS A 635 -55.51 -4.95 -2.42
CA LYS A 635 -56.43 -4.07 -1.66
C LYS A 635 -56.08 -3.90 -0.18
N SER A 636 -55.07 -4.59 0.36
CA SER A 636 -54.70 -4.48 1.79
C SER A 636 -53.82 -3.27 2.13
N LYS A 637 -53.23 -2.57 1.14
CA LYS A 637 -52.42 -1.36 1.40
C LYS A 637 -53.27 -0.15 1.84
N THR A 638 -54.54 -0.06 1.44
CA THR A 638 -55.42 1.08 1.73
C THR A 638 -55.61 1.32 3.23
N ILE A 639 -55.70 0.25 4.03
CA ILE A 639 -55.86 0.32 5.49
C ILE A 639 -54.60 0.86 6.18
N LYS A 640 -53.43 0.81 5.53
CA LYS A 640 -52.16 1.32 6.10
C LYS A 640 -51.97 2.83 5.90
N PHE A 641 -52.67 3.44 4.94
CA PHE A 641 -52.58 4.88 4.66
C PHE A 641 -53.18 5.74 5.78
N TYR A 642 -54.26 5.25 6.42
CA TYR A 642 -54.92 5.94 7.55
C TYR A 642 -54.11 5.94 8.87
N LYS A 643 -52.95 5.28 8.95
CA LYS A 643 -52.09 5.27 10.15
C LYS A 643 -51.05 6.39 10.24
N ILE A 644 -51.11 7.38 9.34
CA ILE A 644 -50.19 8.54 9.32
C ILE A 644 -50.46 9.53 10.47
N LEU A 645 -51.56 9.37 11.23
CA LEU A 645 -52.05 10.32 12.24
C LEU A 645 -51.66 10.04 13.71
N PHE A 646 -50.68 9.18 14.02
CA PHE A 646 -50.39 8.76 15.42
C PHE A 646 -49.04 9.19 16.02
N HIS A 647 -49.12 9.78 17.21
CA HIS A 647 -48.12 10.67 17.82
C HIS A 647 -46.88 9.98 18.45
N LYS A 648 -46.98 8.70 18.86
CA LYS A 648 -45.93 8.04 19.67
C LYS A 648 -44.61 7.84 18.93
N SER A 649 -44.65 7.50 17.64
CA SER A 649 -43.45 7.23 16.83
C SER A 649 -42.63 8.49 16.55
N LEU A 650 -43.30 9.64 16.37
CA LEU A 650 -42.64 10.94 16.16
C LEU A 650 -42.00 11.44 17.45
N SER A 651 -42.67 11.30 18.60
CA SER A 651 -42.09 11.61 19.92
C SER A 651 -40.86 10.74 20.24
N GLN A 652 -40.94 9.42 20.01
CA GLN A 652 -39.79 8.50 20.12
C GLN A 652 -38.60 8.94 19.25
N LEU A 653 -38.87 9.41 18.03
CA LEU A 653 -37.86 9.81 17.05
C LEU A 653 -37.22 11.16 17.41
N GLY A 654 -38.03 12.13 17.87
CA GLY A 654 -37.55 13.42 18.37
C GLY A 654 -36.60 13.26 19.56
N LEU A 655 -37.02 12.52 20.60
CA LEU A 655 -36.18 12.24 21.77
C LEU A 655 -34.89 11.49 21.39
N TYR A 656 -34.96 10.56 20.43
CA TYR A 656 -33.77 9.89 19.89
C TYR A 656 -32.81 10.88 19.21
N TYR A 657 -33.30 11.80 18.37
CA TYR A 657 -32.45 12.79 17.71
C TYR A 657 -31.86 13.81 18.68
N VAL A 658 -32.61 14.26 19.69
CA VAL A 658 -32.08 15.14 20.76
C VAL A 658 -30.95 14.43 21.53
N GLY A 659 -31.16 13.18 21.95
CA GLY A 659 -30.11 12.38 22.60
C GLY A 659 -28.87 12.20 21.72
N LYS A 660 -29.05 11.98 20.40
CA LYS A 660 -27.95 11.87 19.43
C LYS A 660 -27.20 13.18 19.21
N LEU A 661 -27.88 14.32 19.16
CA LEU A 661 -27.25 15.64 19.05
C LEU A 661 -26.39 15.96 20.28
N LEU A 662 -26.90 15.67 21.48
CA LEU A 662 -26.22 15.93 22.74
C LEU A 662 -25.07 14.95 23.07
N LEU A 663 -24.97 13.82 22.37
CA LEU A 663 -23.94 12.79 22.64
C LEU A 663 -22.49 13.31 22.57
N LYS A 664 -22.25 14.40 21.83
CA LYS A 664 -20.92 15.03 21.70
C LYS A 664 -20.61 16.09 22.76
N THR A 665 -21.62 16.58 23.48
CA THR A 665 -21.52 17.76 24.34
C THR A 665 -21.92 17.48 25.78
N ASN A 666 -22.89 16.59 26.03
CA ASN A 666 -23.41 16.32 27.36
C ASN A 666 -23.90 14.85 27.45
N HIS A 667 -23.01 13.97 27.92
CA HIS A 667 -23.25 12.51 27.91
C HIS A 667 -24.42 12.10 28.82
N GLU A 668 -24.61 12.77 29.97
CA GLU A 668 -25.70 12.50 30.91
C GLU A 668 -27.08 12.80 30.31
N LYS A 669 -27.23 13.96 29.63
CA LYS A 669 -28.49 14.29 28.93
C LYS A 669 -28.71 13.35 27.73
N SER A 670 -27.65 13.00 27.01
CA SER A 670 -27.73 11.98 25.94
C SER A 670 -28.27 10.64 26.46
N PHE A 671 -27.72 10.15 27.58
CA PHE A 671 -28.20 8.97 28.29
C PHE A 671 -29.67 9.09 28.73
N TYR A 672 -30.07 10.22 29.32
CA TYR A 672 -31.47 10.49 29.71
C TYR A 672 -32.44 10.40 28.52
N TYR A 673 -32.13 11.08 27.42
CA TYR A 673 -33.00 11.07 26.24
C TYR A 673 -33.06 9.70 25.57
N PHE A 674 -31.94 8.97 25.49
CA PHE A 674 -31.96 7.57 25.05
C PHE A 674 -32.76 6.67 26.00
N GLN A 675 -32.68 6.86 27.32
CA GLN A 675 -33.46 6.09 28.29
C GLN A 675 -34.98 6.35 28.13
N LYS A 676 -35.40 7.61 27.93
CA LYS A 676 -36.80 7.98 27.69
C LYS A 676 -37.33 7.42 26.37
N ALA A 677 -36.54 7.48 25.30
CA ALA A 677 -36.91 6.91 24.00
C ALA A 677 -36.91 5.37 24.02
N ALA A 678 -35.98 4.74 24.73
CA ALA A 678 -35.90 3.30 24.92
C ALA A 678 -37.08 2.76 25.74
N LYS A 679 -37.45 3.41 26.85
CA LYS A 679 -38.66 3.07 27.65
C LYS A 679 -39.95 3.14 26.82
N ASN A 680 -39.97 3.98 25.78
CA ASN A 680 -41.09 4.07 24.85
C ASN A 680 -41.07 3.04 23.71
N GLY A 681 -40.03 2.22 23.57
CA GLY A 681 -39.90 1.17 22.55
C GLY A 681 -39.08 1.55 21.31
N CYS A 682 -38.27 2.61 21.35
CA CYS A 682 -37.42 2.99 20.22
C CYS A 682 -36.19 2.08 20.09
N LYS A 683 -36.14 1.18 19.09
CA LYS A 683 -35.01 0.26 18.86
C LYS A 683 -33.65 0.95 18.67
N PHE A 684 -33.65 2.13 18.04
CA PHE A 684 -32.44 2.95 17.89
C PHE A 684 -31.94 3.45 19.25
N ALA A 685 -32.83 3.88 20.14
CA ALA A 685 -32.48 4.33 21.48
C ALA A 685 -32.03 3.17 22.38
N LEU A 686 -32.67 2.00 22.30
CA LEU A 686 -32.23 0.78 23.00
C LEU A 686 -30.78 0.42 22.67
N PHE A 687 -30.39 0.50 21.39
CA PHE A 687 -29.00 0.27 20.97
C PHE A 687 -28.02 1.30 21.52
N ASN A 688 -28.34 2.60 21.43
CA ASN A 688 -27.43 3.65 21.90
C ASN A 688 -27.29 3.64 23.43
N LEU A 689 -28.37 3.35 24.15
CA LEU A 689 -28.35 3.13 25.60
C LEU A 689 -27.47 1.93 25.97
N GLY A 690 -27.51 0.85 25.18
CA GLY A 690 -26.58 -0.28 25.31
C GLY A 690 -25.11 0.12 25.13
N GLY A 691 -24.84 1.04 24.19
CA GLY A 691 -23.52 1.66 24.00
C GLY A 691 -23.06 2.48 25.21
N CYS A 692 -23.94 3.35 25.75
CA CYS A 692 -23.66 4.13 26.96
C CYS A 692 -23.24 3.23 28.13
N TYR A 693 -23.98 2.14 28.38
CA TYR A 693 -23.62 1.15 29.41
C TYR A 693 -22.32 0.37 29.08
N GLN A 694 -22.00 0.13 27.81
CA GLN A 694 -20.75 -0.56 27.43
C GLN A 694 -19.49 0.27 27.71
N LEU A 695 -19.60 1.60 27.55
CA LEU A 695 -18.50 2.55 27.65
C LEU A 695 -18.40 3.18 29.04
N GLY A 696 -19.53 3.54 29.65
CA GLY A 696 -19.60 4.42 30.81
C GLY A 696 -20.03 5.87 30.47
N ASP A 697 -20.66 6.09 29.32
CA ASP A 697 -21.06 7.44 28.88
C ASP A 697 -22.36 7.89 29.55
N GLY A 698 -22.24 8.81 30.51
CA GLY A 698 -23.38 9.36 31.27
C GLY A 698 -23.99 8.36 32.28
N VAL A 699 -23.33 7.22 32.51
CA VAL A 699 -23.77 6.16 33.42
C VAL A 699 -22.57 5.30 33.84
N LYS A 700 -22.63 4.60 34.99
CA LYS A 700 -21.60 3.60 35.33
C LYS A 700 -21.62 2.46 34.30
N LYS A 701 -20.43 2.05 33.86
CA LYS A 701 -20.22 0.94 32.91
C LYS A 701 -20.80 -0.38 33.45
N ASP A 702 -21.64 -1.02 32.63
CA ASP A 702 -22.29 -2.32 32.89
C ASP A 702 -22.41 -3.11 31.58
N LEU A 703 -21.59 -4.16 31.43
CA LEU A 703 -21.59 -5.01 30.24
C LEU A 703 -22.83 -5.92 30.15
N ARG A 704 -23.45 -6.30 31.28
CA ARG A 704 -24.63 -7.18 31.29
C ARG A 704 -25.87 -6.44 30.85
N GLN A 705 -26.08 -5.24 31.39
CA GLN A 705 -27.17 -4.36 30.97
C GLN A 705 -27.01 -3.92 29.50
N SER A 706 -25.76 -3.67 29.06
CA SER A 706 -25.44 -3.42 27.64
C SER A 706 -25.90 -4.57 26.72
N TYR A 707 -25.53 -5.82 27.04
CA TYR A 707 -25.93 -7.02 26.30
C TYR A 707 -27.46 -7.19 26.22
N GLU A 708 -28.19 -7.04 27.33
CA GLU A 708 -29.66 -7.18 27.34
C GLU A 708 -30.36 -6.06 26.54
N LEU A 709 -29.79 -4.86 26.46
CA LEU A 709 -30.29 -3.77 25.63
C LEU A 709 -30.03 -3.99 24.14
N TYR A 710 -28.86 -4.50 23.77
CA TYR A 710 -28.58 -4.95 22.40
C TYR A 710 -29.52 -6.09 21.99
N LYS A 711 -29.72 -7.08 22.86
CA LYS A 711 -30.67 -8.19 22.63
C LYS A 711 -32.08 -7.70 22.30
N LYS A 712 -32.65 -6.82 23.14
CA LYS A 712 -33.98 -6.24 22.94
C LYS A 712 -34.09 -5.36 21.69
N SER A 713 -33.01 -4.72 21.25
CA SER A 713 -32.95 -3.96 19.99
C SER A 713 -32.83 -4.89 18.77
N ALA A 714 -32.06 -5.97 18.89
CA ALA A 714 -31.87 -6.99 17.86
C ALA A 714 -33.15 -7.81 17.58
N GLU A 715 -33.90 -8.13 18.62
CA GLU A 715 -35.24 -8.76 18.56
C GLU A 715 -36.24 -7.89 17.77
N GLN A 716 -36.13 -6.56 17.88
CA GLN A 716 -36.92 -5.58 17.08
C GLN A 716 -36.37 -5.39 15.64
N GLY A 717 -35.50 -6.29 15.18
CA GLY A 717 -34.91 -6.24 13.85
C GLY A 717 -34.05 -5.01 13.61
N TYR A 718 -33.25 -4.57 14.59
CA TYR A 718 -32.23 -3.55 14.37
C TYR A 718 -30.87 -4.20 14.04
N ILE A 719 -30.43 -4.02 12.81
CA ILE A 719 -29.25 -4.71 12.26
C ILE A 719 -27.97 -4.42 13.06
N ASN A 720 -27.71 -3.17 13.45
CA ASN A 720 -26.50 -2.82 14.19
C ASN A 720 -26.45 -3.49 15.58
N ALA A 721 -27.60 -3.74 16.21
CA ALA A 721 -27.66 -4.50 17.46
C ALA A 721 -27.41 -6.00 17.22
N GLN A 722 -27.91 -6.56 16.12
CA GLN A 722 -27.60 -7.93 15.71
C GLN A 722 -26.10 -8.11 15.44
N PHE A 723 -25.41 -7.11 14.85
CA PHE A 723 -23.96 -7.10 14.73
C PHE A 723 -23.23 -7.05 16.09
N GLN A 724 -23.65 -6.20 17.04
CA GLN A 724 -22.98 -6.13 18.36
C GLN A 724 -23.14 -7.44 19.17
N LEU A 725 -24.25 -8.15 19.04
CA LEU A 725 -24.42 -9.46 19.68
C LEU A 725 -23.41 -10.51 19.20
N ILE A 726 -22.93 -10.44 17.94
CA ILE A 726 -21.85 -11.30 17.45
C ILE A 726 -20.59 -11.14 18.33
N TYR A 727 -20.28 -9.90 18.74
CA TYR A 727 -19.14 -9.60 19.61
C TYR A 727 -19.38 -9.97 21.06
N CYS A 728 -20.60 -9.78 21.58
CA CYS A 728 -20.99 -10.28 22.90
C CYS A 728 -20.72 -11.79 23.03
N TYR A 729 -21.18 -12.58 22.06
CA TYR A 729 -20.96 -14.03 22.07
C TYR A 729 -19.52 -14.44 21.71
N SER A 730 -18.82 -13.71 20.84
CA SER A 730 -17.43 -14.05 20.47
C SER A 730 -16.41 -13.77 21.57
N LEU A 731 -16.66 -12.74 22.40
CA LEU A 731 -15.69 -12.18 23.37
C LEU A 731 -16.16 -12.22 24.83
N GLY A 732 -17.39 -12.69 25.10
CA GLY A 732 -17.95 -12.76 26.46
C GLY A 732 -18.39 -11.42 27.04
N PHE A 733 -18.76 -10.44 26.21
CA PHE A 733 -19.20 -9.12 26.71
C PHE A 733 -20.64 -9.18 27.22
N GLY A 734 -20.81 -9.32 28.54
CA GLY A 734 -22.10 -9.39 29.22
C GLY A 734 -22.77 -10.76 29.19
N THR A 735 -22.12 -11.75 28.57
CA THR A 735 -22.62 -13.11 28.37
C THR A 735 -21.41 -14.06 28.29
N GLU A 736 -21.65 -15.37 28.21
CA GLU A 736 -20.57 -16.36 28.07
C GLU A 736 -20.04 -16.42 26.63
N ILE A 737 -18.85 -16.99 26.44
CA ILE A 737 -18.25 -17.12 25.10
C ILE A 737 -18.94 -18.27 24.36
N ASP A 738 -19.67 -17.94 23.30
CA ASP A 738 -20.45 -18.85 22.46
C ASP A 738 -20.15 -18.59 20.98
N ARG A 739 -19.05 -19.18 20.50
CA ARG A 739 -18.58 -18.97 19.11
C ARG A 739 -19.53 -19.58 18.07
N VAL A 740 -20.26 -20.65 18.42
CA VAL A 740 -21.25 -21.29 17.54
C VAL A 740 -22.43 -20.36 17.28
N LYS A 741 -22.98 -19.74 18.33
CA LYS A 741 -24.09 -18.78 18.22
C LYS A 741 -23.67 -17.46 17.60
N ALA A 742 -22.42 -17.03 17.81
CA ALA A 742 -21.84 -15.90 17.08
C ALA A 742 -21.79 -16.17 15.57
N PHE A 743 -21.32 -17.36 15.17
CA PHE A 743 -21.27 -17.82 13.78
C PHE A 743 -22.67 -17.94 13.14
N GLU A 744 -23.62 -18.62 13.78
CA GLU A 744 -24.97 -18.80 13.23
C GLU A 744 -25.76 -17.47 13.16
N LEU A 745 -25.55 -16.55 14.10
CA LEU A 745 -26.10 -15.19 14.01
C LEU A 745 -25.49 -14.42 12.81
N ALA A 746 -24.17 -14.51 12.62
CA ALA A 746 -23.50 -13.90 11.46
C ALA A 746 -24.01 -14.47 10.13
N LYS A 747 -24.19 -15.80 10.05
CA LYS A 747 -24.75 -16.50 8.87
C LYS A 747 -26.18 -16.05 8.57
N THR A 748 -27.04 -16.03 9.59
CA THR A 748 -28.42 -15.51 9.53
C THR A 748 -28.50 -14.05 9.05
N ILE A 749 -27.46 -13.25 9.30
CA ILE A 749 -27.35 -11.87 8.83
C ILE A 749 -26.93 -11.80 7.35
N ALA A 750 -25.98 -12.64 6.91
CA ALA A 750 -25.57 -12.73 5.51
C ALA A 750 -26.72 -13.18 4.59
N GLU A 751 -27.50 -14.18 5.03
CA GLU A 751 -28.67 -14.71 4.31
C GLU A 751 -29.76 -13.66 4.10
N LYS A 752 -29.84 -12.63 4.98
CA LYS A 752 -30.73 -11.47 4.82
C LYS A 752 -30.17 -10.38 3.90
N GLY A 753 -29.04 -10.63 3.23
CA GLY A 753 -28.40 -9.73 2.28
C GLY A 753 -27.45 -8.70 2.91
N TYR A 754 -27.14 -8.78 4.21
CA TYR A 754 -26.24 -7.86 4.88
C TYR A 754 -24.77 -8.26 4.73
N LYS A 755 -24.19 -7.80 3.63
CA LYS A 755 -22.87 -8.21 3.11
C LYS A 755 -21.69 -7.83 4.01
N ASP A 756 -21.82 -6.82 4.86
CA ASP A 756 -20.76 -6.38 5.78
C ASP A 756 -20.30 -7.51 6.73
N VAL A 757 -21.16 -8.51 7.00
CA VAL A 757 -20.85 -9.64 7.87
C VAL A 757 -19.98 -10.72 7.20
N HIS A 758 -19.82 -10.69 5.87
CA HIS A 758 -19.03 -11.69 5.14
C HIS A 758 -17.60 -11.80 5.67
N TYR A 759 -16.98 -10.69 6.05
CA TYR A 759 -15.65 -10.66 6.66
C TYR A 759 -15.56 -11.50 7.94
N LEU A 760 -16.58 -11.43 8.81
CA LEU A 760 -16.60 -12.17 10.07
C LEU A 760 -16.81 -13.67 9.83
N LEU A 761 -17.69 -14.03 8.90
CA LEU A 761 -17.82 -15.42 8.44
C LEU A 761 -16.50 -15.95 7.86
N GLY A 762 -15.76 -15.13 7.12
CA GLY A 762 -14.42 -15.47 6.65
C GLY A 762 -13.43 -15.73 7.79
N GLN A 763 -13.45 -14.88 8.83
CA GLN A 763 -12.62 -15.05 10.02
C GLN A 763 -13.01 -16.28 10.86
N TYR A 764 -14.29 -16.65 10.93
CA TYR A 764 -14.70 -17.91 11.56
C TYR A 764 -14.22 -19.14 10.77
N TYR A 765 -14.38 -19.12 9.44
CA TYR A 765 -13.96 -20.24 8.58
C TYR A 765 -12.44 -20.43 8.47
N ILE A 766 -11.62 -19.39 8.61
CA ILE A 766 -10.14 -19.54 8.58
C ILE A 766 -9.57 -20.07 9.90
N HIS A 767 -10.20 -19.76 11.05
CA HIS A 767 -9.75 -20.21 12.38
C HIS A 767 -10.40 -21.52 12.84
N GLY A 768 -11.59 -21.87 12.33
CA GLY A 768 -12.40 -22.97 12.86
C GLY A 768 -13.28 -22.56 14.05
N ASP A 769 -13.63 -21.28 14.14
CA ASP A 769 -14.31 -20.72 15.30
C ASP A 769 -15.84 -20.90 15.21
N GLY A 770 -16.38 -21.85 15.98
CA GLY A 770 -17.80 -22.20 15.98
C GLY A 770 -18.26 -22.96 14.74
N VAL A 771 -17.35 -23.29 13.82
CA VAL A 771 -17.59 -24.01 12.56
C VAL A 771 -16.31 -24.74 12.14
N ASN A 772 -16.42 -25.83 11.37
CA ASN A 772 -15.24 -26.49 10.80
C ASN A 772 -14.44 -25.54 9.89
N LYS A 773 -13.11 -25.61 9.96
CA LYS A 773 -12.20 -24.79 9.16
C LYS A 773 -12.39 -25.06 7.66
N ASP A 774 -12.65 -24.01 6.88
CA ASP A 774 -12.81 -24.05 5.42
C ASP A 774 -12.11 -22.84 4.78
N GLU A 775 -10.86 -23.05 4.38
CA GLU A 775 -10.02 -21.99 3.81
C GLU A 775 -10.54 -21.46 2.47
N LYS A 776 -11.18 -22.32 1.64
CA LYS A 776 -11.72 -21.91 0.34
C LYS A 776 -12.91 -20.98 0.54
N LYS A 777 -13.79 -21.31 1.48
CA LYS A 777 -14.96 -20.49 1.81
C LYS A 777 -14.55 -19.20 2.53
N ALA A 778 -13.55 -19.24 3.40
CA ALA A 778 -12.94 -18.04 3.98
C ALA A 778 -12.39 -17.10 2.89
N PHE A 779 -11.58 -17.63 1.97
CA PHE A 779 -11.04 -16.88 0.82
C PHE A 779 -12.16 -16.27 -0.05
N GLU A 780 -13.24 -17.01 -0.34
CA GLU A 780 -14.38 -16.46 -1.07
C GLU A 780 -15.09 -15.30 -0.32
N LEU A 781 -15.24 -15.43 1.00
CA LEU A 781 -15.91 -14.43 1.83
C LEU A 781 -15.07 -13.15 1.96
N PHE A 782 -13.76 -13.27 2.14
CA PHE A 782 -12.84 -12.14 2.04
C PHE A 782 -12.85 -11.52 0.63
N ARG A 783 -12.91 -12.34 -0.43
CA ARG A 783 -13.01 -11.87 -1.83
C ARG A 783 -14.33 -11.14 -2.13
N LYS A 784 -15.43 -11.49 -1.45
CA LYS A 784 -16.71 -10.77 -1.52
C LYS A 784 -16.60 -9.41 -0.80
N SER A 785 -16.22 -9.42 0.48
CA SER A 785 -16.10 -8.21 1.29
C SER A 785 -15.06 -7.19 0.79
N ALA A 786 -13.91 -7.64 0.25
CA ALA A 786 -12.88 -6.75 -0.30
C ALA A 786 -13.27 -6.11 -1.65
N LYS A 787 -14.15 -6.76 -2.43
CA LYS A 787 -14.70 -6.20 -3.69
C LYS A 787 -15.76 -5.14 -3.46
N GLU A 788 -16.46 -5.22 -2.34
CA GLU A 788 -17.58 -4.35 -2.03
C GLU A 788 -17.05 -3.01 -1.51
N ASN A 789 -17.00 -2.00 -2.38
CA ASN A 789 -16.90 -0.61 -1.95
C ASN A 789 -18.09 -0.33 -1.03
N THR A 790 -17.85 -0.32 0.29
CA THR A 790 -18.85 -0.26 1.35
C THR A 790 -19.52 1.12 1.41
N LYS A 791 -20.39 1.36 0.43
CA LYS A 791 -21.49 2.32 0.49
C LYS A 791 -22.43 1.82 1.61
N CYS A 792 -22.03 2.15 2.83
CA CYS A 792 -22.46 1.64 4.13
C CYS A 792 -23.98 1.46 4.31
N LEU A 793 -24.38 0.79 5.39
CA LEU A 793 -25.72 0.79 5.99
C LEU A 793 -26.22 2.17 6.47
N SER A 794 -26.06 3.18 5.62
CA SER A 794 -26.70 4.48 5.64
C SER A 794 -26.90 4.89 4.18
N SER A 795 -28.14 4.84 3.66
CA SER A 795 -28.45 5.32 2.30
C SER A 795 -28.53 6.86 2.21
N ASN A 796 -27.55 7.53 2.83
CA ASN A 796 -27.21 8.94 2.69
C ASN A 796 -25.76 9.01 2.21
N LYS A 797 -25.54 9.22 0.90
CA LYS A 797 -24.21 9.48 0.35
C LYS A 797 -23.90 10.98 0.46
N GLU A 798 -22.66 11.33 0.75
CA GLU A 798 -22.11 12.70 0.75
C GLU A 798 -23.00 13.81 1.34
N ILE A 799 -23.16 13.79 2.67
CA ILE A 799 -23.12 15.06 3.41
C ILE A 799 -21.65 15.49 3.44
N LYS A 800 -21.34 16.75 3.08
CA LYS A 800 -20.02 17.37 3.34
C LYS A 800 -19.88 17.53 4.87
N ILE A 801 -19.34 16.52 5.55
CA ILE A 801 -19.15 16.56 7.01
C ILE A 801 -17.97 17.48 7.34
N ILE A 802 -18.28 18.74 7.61
CA ILE A 802 -17.40 19.62 8.38
C ILE A 802 -17.30 19.02 9.79
N LYS A 803 -16.06 18.72 10.20
CA LYS A 803 -15.60 18.06 11.45
C LYS A 803 -16.63 17.92 12.59
N SER A 804 -17.12 16.70 12.86
CA SER A 804 -17.22 16.13 14.24
C SER A 804 -17.84 14.72 14.30
N LYS A 805 -17.22 13.82 15.07
CA LYS A 805 -17.68 12.58 15.77
C LYS A 805 -19.05 11.91 15.46
N ASP A 806 -19.61 11.98 14.26
CA ASP A 806 -20.89 11.32 13.96
C ASP A 806 -20.74 9.81 13.73
N PHE A 807 -21.00 9.06 14.82
CA PHE A 807 -21.20 7.61 14.85
C PHE A 807 -19.95 6.76 14.51
N GLU A 808 -18.96 6.82 15.41
CA GLU A 808 -17.73 6.02 15.31
C GLU A 808 -18.01 4.51 15.18
N TYR A 809 -18.88 3.93 16.01
CA TYR A 809 -19.07 2.47 16.07
C TYR A 809 -19.46 1.79 14.74
N SER A 810 -20.31 2.39 13.90
CA SER A 810 -20.69 1.78 12.62
C SER A 810 -19.81 2.24 11.44
N LYS A 811 -19.27 3.46 11.48
CA LYS A 811 -18.39 3.98 10.42
C LYS A 811 -16.96 3.47 10.50
N ILE A 812 -16.42 3.28 11.72
CA ILE A 812 -15.18 2.52 11.91
C ILE A 812 -15.40 1.15 11.29
N PHE A 813 -16.45 0.43 11.71
CA PHE A 813 -16.78 -0.91 11.22
C PHE A 813 -16.77 -1.05 9.70
N ALA A 814 -17.60 -0.31 8.94
CA ALA A 814 -17.75 -0.55 7.50
C ALA A 814 -16.49 -0.22 6.67
N ASN A 815 -15.67 0.73 7.11
CA ASN A 815 -14.41 1.07 6.44
C ASN A 815 -13.26 0.15 6.88
N ASP A 816 -13.14 -0.12 8.19
CA ASP A 816 -12.16 -1.02 8.79
C ASP A 816 -12.37 -2.47 8.32
N ILE A 817 -13.61 -2.92 8.15
CA ILE A 817 -13.93 -4.23 7.54
C ILE A 817 -13.43 -4.31 6.10
N ASN A 818 -13.64 -3.29 5.26
CA ASN A 818 -13.16 -3.34 3.87
C ASN A 818 -11.62 -3.29 3.80
N MET A 819 -10.98 -2.51 4.67
CA MET A 819 -9.52 -2.47 4.84
C MET A 819 -8.94 -3.82 5.30
N ARG A 820 -9.53 -4.43 6.33
CA ARG A 820 -9.15 -5.75 6.85
C ARG A 820 -9.41 -6.84 5.83
N ALA A 821 -10.56 -6.87 5.19
CA ALA A 821 -10.89 -7.83 4.13
C ALA A 821 -9.89 -7.76 2.96
N LYS A 822 -9.41 -6.56 2.59
CA LYS A 822 -8.30 -6.42 1.64
C LYS A 822 -7.00 -6.99 2.20
N TYR A 823 -6.62 -6.65 3.42
CA TYR A 823 -5.40 -7.16 4.06
C TYR A 823 -5.41 -8.69 4.20
N ASP A 824 -6.47 -9.29 4.72
CA ASP A 824 -6.59 -10.73 4.94
C ASP A 824 -6.75 -11.51 3.63
N LEU A 825 -7.44 -10.96 2.62
CA LEU A 825 -7.42 -11.51 1.26
C LEU A 825 -6.02 -11.43 0.65
N GLY A 826 -5.28 -10.35 0.93
CA GLY A 826 -3.87 -10.20 0.56
C GLY A 826 -3.03 -11.31 1.19
N TYR A 827 -3.19 -11.55 2.50
CA TYR A 827 -2.55 -12.62 3.24
C TYR A 827 -2.90 -14.02 2.71
N CYS A 828 -4.15 -14.26 2.28
CA CYS A 828 -4.53 -15.50 1.60
C CYS A 828 -3.75 -15.70 0.28
N TYR A 829 -3.58 -14.66 -0.55
CA TYR A 829 -2.73 -14.75 -1.75
C TYR A 829 -1.23 -14.81 -1.42
N ASP A 830 -0.79 -14.27 -0.29
CA ASP A 830 0.61 -14.32 0.15
C ASP A 830 1.00 -15.76 0.58
N THR A 831 0.11 -16.42 1.31
CA THR A 831 0.34 -17.73 1.95
C THR A 831 -0.19 -18.93 1.15
N GLY A 832 -1.20 -18.74 0.30
CA GLY A 832 -1.91 -19.83 -0.39
C GLY A 832 -3.12 -20.39 0.38
N ILE A 833 -3.55 -19.73 1.46
CA ILE A 833 -4.76 -20.14 2.20
C ILE A 833 -5.98 -20.02 1.28
N GLY A 834 -6.63 -21.16 1.01
CA GLY A 834 -7.81 -21.25 0.14
C GLY A 834 -7.59 -20.93 -1.33
N THR A 835 -6.36 -20.70 -1.79
CA THR A 835 -6.06 -20.19 -3.14
C THR A 835 -4.62 -20.53 -3.59
N ARG A 836 -4.26 -20.24 -4.85
CA ARG A 836 -2.85 -20.36 -5.27
C ARG A 836 -2.06 -19.10 -4.88
N ILE A 837 -0.84 -19.27 -4.38
CA ILE A 837 0.06 -18.18 -4.00
C ILE A 837 0.22 -17.18 -5.17
N ASN A 838 -0.02 -15.90 -4.92
CA ASN A 838 0.16 -14.81 -5.88
C ASN A 838 0.64 -13.54 -5.17
N LYS A 839 1.97 -13.44 -4.99
CA LYS A 839 2.61 -12.33 -4.25
C LYS A 839 2.29 -10.94 -4.80
N LYS A 840 2.11 -10.76 -6.13
CA LYS A 840 1.62 -9.48 -6.72
C LYS A 840 0.28 -9.09 -6.11
N LYS A 841 -0.66 -10.03 -6.08
CA LYS A 841 -2.03 -9.76 -5.65
C LYS A 841 -2.11 -9.52 -4.15
N ALA A 842 -1.24 -10.16 -3.37
CA ALA A 842 -0.99 -9.79 -1.99
C ALA A 842 -0.52 -8.33 -1.88
N PHE A 843 0.56 -7.94 -2.58
CA PHE A 843 1.09 -6.58 -2.60
C PHE A 843 0.04 -5.52 -3.01
N GLU A 844 -0.72 -5.75 -4.08
CA GLU A 844 -1.79 -4.83 -4.51
C GLU A 844 -2.88 -4.65 -3.46
N LEU A 845 -3.25 -5.70 -2.72
CA LEU A 845 -4.28 -5.66 -1.69
C LEU A 845 -3.76 -5.07 -0.38
N TYR A 846 -2.53 -5.36 0.01
CA TYR A 846 -1.83 -4.67 1.09
C TYR A 846 -1.73 -3.17 0.77
N LYS A 847 -1.32 -2.79 -0.44
CA LYS A 847 -1.29 -1.38 -0.85
C LYS A 847 -2.67 -0.73 -0.75
N LYS A 848 -3.71 -1.32 -1.35
CA LYS A 848 -5.09 -0.82 -1.30
C LYS A 848 -5.69 -0.73 0.12
N SER A 849 -5.09 -1.37 1.12
CA SER A 849 -5.45 -1.28 2.54
C SER A 849 -4.57 -0.27 3.30
N ALA A 850 -3.27 -0.19 2.96
CA ALA A 850 -2.31 0.78 3.48
C ALA A 850 -2.61 2.22 3.06
N ASP A 851 -2.99 2.42 1.80
CA ASP A 851 -3.44 3.68 1.20
C ASP A 851 -4.72 4.21 1.90
N GLN A 852 -5.51 3.31 2.50
CA GLN A 852 -6.70 3.65 3.29
C GLN A 852 -6.41 3.88 4.78
N GLY A 853 -5.17 3.71 5.22
CA GLY A 853 -4.71 3.99 6.59
C GLY A 853 -4.53 2.78 7.51
N TYR A 854 -4.75 1.54 7.04
CA TYR A 854 -4.72 0.36 7.91
C TYR A 854 -3.29 0.00 8.36
N LEU A 855 -2.99 0.17 9.65
CA LEU A 855 -1.63 0.07 10.21
C LEU A 855 -0.89 -1.24 9.87
N LYS A 856 -1.56 -2.41 9.99
CA LYS A 856 -0.93 -3.69 9.64
C LYS A 856 -0.60 -3.79 8.14
N ALA A 857 -1.42 -3.19 7.28
CA ALA A 857 -1.13 -3.13 5.85
C ALA A 857 -0.02 -2.13 5.53
N GLN A 858 0.08 -1.00 6.25
CA GLN A 858 1.21 -0.07 6.12
C GLN A 858 2.54 -0.77 6.46
N PHE A 859 2.58 -1.49 7.59
CA PHE A 859 3.73 -2.35 7.94
C PHE A 859 4.00 -3.44 6.89
N GLN A 860 2.97 -4.19 6.47
CA GLN A 860 3.14 -5.30 5.54
C GLN A 860 3.54 -4.82 4.13
N LEU A 861 3.11 -3.63 3.71
CA LEU A 861 3.58 -2.98 2.49
C LEU A 861 5.06 -2.58 2.60
N GLY A 862 5.49 -2.07 3.77
CA GLY A 862 6.89 -1.83 4.08
C GLY A 862 7.72 -3.12 4.04
N TYR A 863 7.20 -4.22 4.58
CA TYR A 863 7.83 -5.54 4.50
C TYR A 863 7.91 -6.08 3.06
N CYS A 864 6.86 -5.85 2.25
CA CYS A 864 6.89 -6.20 0.84
C CYS A 864 7.95 -5.38 0.07
N HIS A 865 8.12 -4.10 0.39
CA HIS A 865 9.20 -3.28 -0.18
C HIS A 865 10.59 -3.65 0.35
N ASP A 866 10.74 -4.07 1.62
CA ASP A 866 12.02 -4.54 2.15
C ASP A 866 12.49 -5.85 1.49
N LYS A 867 11.55 -6.79 1.29
CA LYS A 867 11.85 -8.15 0.80
C LYS A 867 11.60 -8.38 -0.70
N GLY A 868 11.01 -7.43 -1.41
CA GLY A 868 10.62 -7.62 -2.83
C GLY A 868 9.41 -8.54 -3.02
N ILE A 869 8.47 -8.61 -2.06
CA ILE A 869 7.32 -9.50 -2.15
C ILE A 869 6.25 -8.87 -3.04
N GLY A 870 6.11 -9.40 -4.26
CA GLY A 870 5.12 -8.94 -5.25
C GLY A 870 5.45 -7.61 -5.95
N THR A 871 6.57 -7.01 -5.58
CA THR A 871 7.08 -5.70 -6.02
C THR A 871 8.62 -5.75 -6.06
N VAL A 872 9.28 -4.79 -6.70
CA VAL A 872 10.74 -4.70 -6.64
C VAL A 872 11.16 -4.21 -5.26
N ALA A 873 12.22 -4.80 -4.69
CA ALA A 873 12.76 -4.39 -3.40
C ALA A 873 13.17 -2.90 -3.43
N ASN A 874 12.73 -2.14 -2.43
CA ASN A 874 12.97 -0.71 -2.30
C ASN A 874 13.12 -0.37 -0.81
N LYS A 875 14.36 -0.25 -0.34
CA LYS A 875 14.67 -0.02 1.08
C LYS A 875 14.19 1.34 1.59
N THR A 876 14.23 2.38 0.76
CA THR A 876 13.74 3.73 1.13
C THR A 876 12.22 3.75 1.34
N LYS A 877 11.44 3.07 0.49
CA LYS A 877 10.00 2.90 0.72
C LYS A 877 9.67 1.99 1.91
N ALA A 878 10.52 1.00 2.19
CA ALA A 878 10.41 0.23 3.42
C ALA A 878 10.66 1.11 4.65
N PHE A 879 11.68 1.98 4.61
CA PHE A 879 11.98 2.97 5.65
C PHE A 879 10.79 3.92 5.87
N GLU A 880 10.29 4.59 4.83
CA GLU A 880 9.10 5.46 4.89
C GLU A 880 7.90 4.78 5.59
N LEU A 881 7.55 3.56 5.15
CA LEU A 881 6.39 2.82 5.66
C LEU A 881 6.61 2.23 7.06
N TYR A 882 7.84 1.83 7.40
CA TYR A 882 8.18 1.42 8.77
C TYR A 882 8.19 2.60 9.73
N THR A 883 8.66 3.79 9.33
CA THR A 883 8.58 5.01 10.14
C THR A 883 7.13 5.38 10.45
N ILE A 884 6.26 5.46 9.45
CA ILE A 884 4.82 5.73 9.61
C ILE A 884 4.13 4.71 10.54
N ALA A 885 4.61 3.46 10.57
CA ALA A 885 4.09 2.43 11.47
C ALA A 885 4.73 2.47 12.87
N ALA A 886 6.01 2.83 12.98
CA ALA A 886 6.78 2.96 14.22
C ALA A 886 6.30 4.16 15.07
N GLU A 887 6.02 5.31 14.44
CA GLU A 887 5.36 6.47 15.05
C GLU A 887 4.00 6.11 15.68
N LYS A 888 3.32 5.11 15.11
CA LYS A 888 2.05 4.55 15.60
C LYS A 888 2.27 3.36 16.57
N ASN A 889 3.46 3.28 17.17
CA ASN A 889 3.90 2.25 18.11
C ASN A 889 3.83 0.80 17.59
N HIS A 890 3.91 0.56 16.28
CA HIS A 890 3.94 -0.82 15.75
C HIS A 890 5.29 -1.49 16.04
N LYS A 891 5.38 -2.29 17.11
CA LYS A 891 6.65 -2.86 17.61
C LYS A 891 7.52 -3.58 16.58
N ILE A 892 6.92 -4.30 15.62
CA ILE A 892 7.68 -4.99 14.56
C ILE A 892 8.20 -4.00 13.51
N ALA A 893 7.54 -2.85 13.33
CA ALA A 893 8.04 -1.76 12.47
C ALA A 893 9.25 -1.07 13.12
N GLN A 894 9.18 -0.76 14.42
CA GLN A 894 10.32 -0.22 15.18
C GLN A 894 11.55 -1.15 15.07
N TYR A 895 11.36 -2.46 15.27
CA TYR A 895 12.43 -3.45 15.09
C TYR A 895 13.04 -3.45 13.67
N ASN A 896 12.20 -3.48 12.64
CA ASN A 896 12.67 -3.46 11.25
C ASN A 896 13.34 -2.12 10.88
N LEU A 897 12.84 -1.00 11.42
CA LEU A 897 13.44 0.33 11.25
C LEU A 897 14.85 0.38 11.88
N GLY A 898 15.02 -0.22 13.06
CA GLY A 898 16.34 -0.41 13.67
C GLY A 898 17.29 -1.23 12.79
N ILE A 899 16.81 -2.28 12.11
CA ILE A 899 17.61 -3.05 11.13
C ILE A 899 18.01 -2.21 9.92
N LEU A 900 17.15 -1.29 9.46
CA LEU A 900 17.49 -0.40 8.34
C LEU A 900 18.59 0.59 8.74
N TYR A 901 18.45 1.24 9.90
CA TYR A 901 19.46 2.15 10.45
C TYR A 901 20.79 1.45 10.78
N GLN A 902 20.78 0.26 11.38
CA GLN A 902 22.02 -0.46 11.75
C GLN A 902 22.89 -0.79 10.52
N HIS A 903 22.29 -0.94 9.34
CA HIS A 903 22.97 -1.39 8.12
C HIS A 903 23.00 -0.34 6.99
N GLY A 904 22.44 0.86 7.17
CA GLY A 904 22.34 1.87 6.11
C GLY A 904 21.45 1.44 4.92
N ASN A 905 20.41 0.63 5.18
CA ASN A 905 19.56 0.10 4.13
C ASN A 905 18.47 1.13 3.73
N GLY A 906 18.74 1.92 2.70
CA GLY A 906 17.78 2.91 2.16
C GLY A 906 17.67 4.22 2.95
N ILE A 907 18.50 4.36 3.99
CA ILE A 907 18.76 5.50 4.85
C ILE A 907 20.26 5.48 5.21
N GLU A 908 20.83 6.58 5.71
CA GLU A 908 22.19 6.56 6.25
C GLU A 908 22.34 5.60 7.45
N LYS A 909 23.53 5.04 7.64
CA LYS A 909 23.80 4.11 8.75
C LYS A 909 23.91 4.89 10.06
N ASP A 910 23.05 4.57 11.02
CA ASP A 910 23.02 5.17 12.35
C ASP A 910 22.79 4.10 13.42
N GLU A 911 23.83 3.73 14.17
CA GLU A 911 23.69 2.69 15.20
C GLU A 911 22.97 3.20 16.45
N ILE A 912 22.96 4.51 16.72
CA ILE A 912 22.30 5.10 17.90
C ILE A 912 20.78 5.06 17.68
N LYS A 913 20.29 5.54 16.54
CA LYS A 913 18.86 5.40 16.17
C LYS A 913 18.43 3.95 16.06
N ALA A 914 19.31 3.05 15.62
CA ALA A 914 19.04 1.62 15.64
C ALA A 914 18.82 1.09 17.07
N PHE A 915 19.71 1.41 18.01
CA PHE A 915 19.59 1.08 19.42
C PHE A 915 18.30 1.65 20.05
N GLU A 916 17.92 2.88 19.72
CA GLU A 916 16.69 3.51 20.19
C GLU A 916 15.44 2.76 19.72
N HIS A 917 15.28 2.48 18.44
CA HIS A 917 14.11 1.73 17.94
C HIS A 917 14.10 0.25 18.39
N TYR A 918 15.26 -0.38 18.59
CA TYR A 918 15.33 -1.69 19.24
C TYR A 918 14.83 -1.62 20.70
N LYS A 919 15.17 -0.56 21.44
CA LYS A 919 14.72 -0.32 22.82
C LYS A 919 13.21 -0.06 22.90
N GLU A 920 12.65 0.74 22.00
CA GLU A 920 11.20 0.94 21.89
C GLU A 920 10.45 -0.38 21.67
N SER A 921 10.89 -1.18 20.70
CA SER A 921 10.29 -2.47 20.35
C SER A 921 10.43 -3.51 21.47
N ALA A 922 11.59 -3.54 22.14
CA ALA A 922 11.86 -4.44 23.26
C ALA A 922 10.98 -4.15 24.48
N ASN A 923 10.70 -2.87 24.76
CA ASN A 923 9.79 -2.42 25.82
C ASN A 923 8.34 -2.86 25.56
N GLN A 924 7.94 -3.04 24.30
CA GLN A 924 6.63 -3.59 23.90
C GLN A 924 6.57 -5.13 23.91
N GLY A 925 7.54 -5.81 24.52
CA GLY A 925 7.58 -7.27 24.60
C GLY A 925 7.74 -7.92 23.22
N TYR A 926 8.62 -7.40 22.36
CA TYR A 926 9.01 -8.11 21.14
C TYR A 926 10.36 -8.83 21.36
N SER A 927 10.34 -10.16 21.32
CA SER A 927 11.44 -11.01 21.75
C SER A 927 12.70 -10.87 20.88
N ASP A 928 12.54 -10.70 19.56
CA ASP A 928 13.68 -10.46 18.66
C ASP A 928 14.35 -9.10 18.95
N ALA A 929 13.57 -8.06 19.28
CA ALA A 929 14.11 -6.77 19.70
C ALA A 929 14.79 -6.84 21.06
N GLN A 930 14.25 -7.59 22.02
CA GLN A 930 14.91 -7.83 23.32
C GLN A 930 16.24 -8.57 23.13
N PHE A 931 16.29 -9.59 22.27
CA PHE A 931 17.54 -10.27 21.90
C PHE A 931 18.54 -9.31 21.25
N VAL A 932 18.11 -8.55 20.24
CA VAL A 932 19.01 -7.62 19.53
C VAL A 932 19.47 -6.47 20.45
N LEU A 933 18.65 -6.00 21.37
CA LEU A 933 19.05 -5.02 22.39
C LEU A 933 20.10 -5.60 23.36
N GLY A 934 19.94 -6.86 23.77
CA GLY A 934 20.99 -7.60 24.50
C GLY A 934 22.29 -7.70 23.71
N ARG A 935 22.20 -7.94 22.39
CA ARG A 935 23.36 -7.96 21.47
C ARG A 935 24.00 -6.57 21.32
N CYS A 936 23.22 -5.49 21.34
CA CYS A 936 23.75 -4.13 21.31
C CYS A 936 24.61 -3.86 22.56
N TYR A 937 24.12 -4.23 23.74
CA TYR A 937 24.90 -4.15 24.98
C TYR A 937 26.09 -5.14 25.04
N ASP A 938 26.04 -6.33 24.41
CA ASP A 938 27.21 -7.22 24.33
C ASP A 938 28.30 -6.67 23.40
N LYS A 939 27.92 -6.11 22.24
CA LYS A 939 28.86 -5.73 21.17
C LYS A 939 29.22 -4.23 21.13
N GLY A 940 28.48 -3.37 21.81
CA GLY A 940 28.69 -1.93 21.78
C GLY A 940 28.05 -1.23 20.57
N ILE A 941 26.96 -1.79 20.04
CA ILE A 941 26.27 -1.26 18.83
C ILE A 941 25.37 -0.10 19.27
N GLY A 942 25.72 1.13 18.88
CA GLY A 942 24.96 2.35 19.24
C GLY A 942 24.97 2.74 20.72
N ILE A 943 25.68 1.99 21.57
CA ILE A 943 25.71 2.18 23.03
C ILE A 943 27.02 1.60 23.60
N GLY A 944 27.45 2.04 24.78
CA GLY A 944 28.59 1.44 25.48
C GLY A 944 28.34 -0.04 25.85
N VAL A 945 29.41 -0.85 25.84
CA VAL A 945 29.36 -2.28 26.19
C VAL A 945 28.95 -2.46 27.65
N ASP A 946 27.90 -3.24 27.90
CA ASP A 946 27.40 -3.59 29.24
C ASP A 946 26.96 -5.06 29.25
N LYS A 947 27.88 -5.95 29.66
CA LYS A 947 27.61 -7.39 29.70
C LYS A 947 26.48 -7.77 30.66
N VAL A 948 26.24 -6.98 31.72
CA VAL A 948 25.22 -7.26 32.73
C VAL A 948 23.82 -6.90 32.18
N LYS A 949 23.69 -5.80 31.44
CA LYS A 949 22.46 -5.50 30.67
C LYS A 949 22.26 -6.50 29.54
N ALA A 950 23.32 -6.90 28.83
CA ALA A 950 23.23 -7.93 27.78
C ALA A 950 22.62 -9.24 28.33
N PHE A 951 23.17 -9.76 29.44
CA PHE A 951 22.64 -10.93 30.12
C PHE A 951 21.17 -10.78 30.53
N LYS A 952 20.78 -9.64 31.12
CA LYS A 952 19.38 -9.35 31.50
C LYS A 952 18.42 -9.37 30.30
N TYR A 953 18.81 -8.75 29.18
CA TYR A 953 17.96 -8.73 27.97
C TYR A 953 17.93 -10.06 27.24
N TYR A 954 19.01 -10.84 27.23
CA TYR A 954 18.97 -12.24 26.77
C TYR A 954 18.05 -13.10 27.64
N LYS A 955 18.02 -12.91 28.97
CA LYS A 955 17.08 -13.61 29.86
C LYS A 955 15.63 -13.27 29.51
N LEU A 956 15.31 -11.98 29.40
CA LEU A 956 13.96 -11.51 29.05
C LEU A 956 13.50 -12.01 27.67
N ALA A 957 14.39 -12.01 26.68
CA ALA A 957 14.09 -12.55 25.35
C ALA A 957 13.87 -14.08 25.36
N SER A 958 14.59 -14.81 26.23
CA SER A 958 14.45 -16.26 26.38
C SER A 958 13.14 -16.65 27.08
N GLU A 959 12.68 -15.85 28.05
CA GLU A 959 11.38 -15.99 28.72
C GLU A 959 10.23 -15.78 27.73
N ASN A 960 10.45 -14.94 26.70
CA ASN A 960 9.56 -14.76 25.55
C ASN A 960 9.88 -15.70 24.36
N GLY A 961 10.52 -16.86 24.61
CA GLY A 961 10.67 -17.96 23.64
C GLY A 961 11.77 -17.80 22.58
N CYS A 962 12.68 -16.84 22.70
CA CYS A 962 13.74 -16.66 21.70
C CYS A 962 14.85 -17.73 21.85
N LYS A 963 14.88 -18.74 20.96
CA LYS A 963 15.93 -19.78 20.94
C LYS A 963 17.36 -19.25 20.79
N ILE A 964 17.53 -18.12 20.09
CA ILE A 964 18.84 -17.47 19.93
C ILE A 964 19.28 -16.82 21.25
N ALA A 965 18.34 -16.26 22.03
CA ALA A 965 18.65 -15.72 23.35
C ALA A 965 19.02 -16.83 24.35
N LEU A 966 18.34 -17.99 24.31
CA LEU A 966 18.74 -19.18 25.09
C LEU A 966 20.19 -19.61 24.78
N TYR A 967 20.61 -19.62 23.52
CA TYR A 967 22.01 -19.89 23.15
C TYR A 967 22.99 -18.87 23.74
N ASN A 968 22.65 -17.57 23.68
CA ASN A 968 23.53 -16.51 24.20
C ASN A 968 23.60 -16.52 25.73
N LEU A 969 22.56 -16.97 26.44
CA LEU A 969 22.64 -17.27 27.88
C LEU A 969 23.60 -18.44 28.16
N GLY A 970 23.59 -19.47 27.31
CA GLY A 970 24.58 -20.55 27.33
C GLY A 970 26.01 -20.02 27.27
N GLU A 971 26.31 -19.17 26.28
CA GLU A 971 27.62 -18.52 26.17
C GLU A 971 27.92 -17.54 27.33
N CYS A 972 26.91 -16.86 27.90
CA CYS A 972 27.11 -16.02 29.07
C CYS A 972 27.60 -16.84 30.27
N TYR A 973 27.03 -18.03 30.49
CA TYR A 973 27.46 -18.95 31.56
C TYR A 973 28.74 -19.74 31.23
N GLU A 974 29.01 -20.07 29.96
CA GLU A 974 30.26 -20.72 29.53
C GLU A 974 31.47 -19.79 29.76
N PHE A 975 31.36 -18.53 29.31
CA PHE A 975 32.48 -17.60 29.29
C PHE A 975 32.49 -16.58 30.44
N GLY A 976 31.40 -16.44 31.20
CA GLY A 976 31.27 -15.47 32.29
C GLY A 976 30.88 -14.06 31.83
N LYS A 977 30.09 -13.95 30.75
CA LYS A 977 29.73 -12.65 30.15
C LYS A 977 28.58 -12.00 30.94
N GLY A 978 28.90 -11.18 31.94
CA GLY A 978 27.91 -10.44 32.74
C GLY A 978 27.20 -11.27 33.83
N VAL A 979 27.68 -12.49 34.05
CA VAL A 979 27.27 -13.45 35.07
C VAL A 979 28.49 -14.32 35.41
N ASN A 980 28.53 -14.96 36.58
CA ASN A 980 29.62 -15.89 36.92
C ASN A 980 29.59 -17.11 35.98
N LYS A 981 30.77 -17.70 35.73
CA LYS A 981 30.89 -18.94 34.95
C LYS A 981 30.16 -20.09 35.64
N ASP A 982 29.39 -20.84 34.86
CA ASP A 982 28.60 -21.99 35.32
C ASP A 982 28.40 -22.97 34.15
N PRO A 983 29.27 -23.98 33.97
CA PRO A 983 29.20 -24.86 32.81
C PRO A 983 27.93 -25.73 32.81
N ILE A 984 27.33 -26.01 33.98
CA ILE A 984 26.10 -26.80 34.10
C ILE A 984 24.92 -25.98 33.57
N LYS A 985 24.79 -24.71 33.97
CA LYS A 985 23.78 -23.81 33.38
C LYS A 985 24.05 -23.56 31.90
N ALA A 986 25.31 -23.45 31.47
CA ALA A 986 25.64 -23.33 30.05
C ALA A 986 25.06 -24.52 29.25
N PHE A 987 25.33 -25.75 29.71
CA PHE A 987 24.76 -26.97 29.14
C PHE A 987 23.22 -26.98 29.13
N GLU A 988 22.57 -26.60 30.23
CA GLU A 988 21.10 -26.47 30.28
C GLU A 988 20.54 -25.51 29.22
N TYR A 989 21.14 -24.33 29.08
CA TYR A 989 20.67 -23.30 28.15
C TYR A 989 20.96 -23.66 26.68
N PHE A 990 22.09 -24.30 26.39
CA PHE A 990 22.34 -24.91 25.08
C PHE A 990 21.31 -26.02 24.78
N ASN A 991 20.99 -26.90 25.74
CA ASN A 991 19.98 -27.95 25.55
C ASN A 991 18.59 -27.37 25.23
N LYS A 992 18.13 -26.40 26.04
CA LYS A 992 16.85 -25.68 25.84
C LYS A 992 16.77 -25.01 24.46
N SER A 993 17.89 -24.49 23.94
CA SER A 993 17.99 -23.90 22.59
C SER A 993 18.05 -24.97 21.47
N ALA A 994 18.76 -26.07 21.69
CA ALA A 994 18.92 -27.17 20.74
C ALA A 994 17.60 -27.92 20.49
N ILE A 995 16.79 -28.14 21.54
CA ILE A 995 15.43 -28.71 21.46
C ILE A 995 14.51 -27.84 20.58
N GLN A 996 14.71 -26.52 20.56
CA GLN A 996 13.97 -25.60 19.67
C GLN A 996 14.55 -25.53 18.25
N GLY A 997 15.47 -26.43 17.89
CA GLY A 997 16.06 -26.52 16.56
C GLY A 997 16.95 -25.32 16.22
N TYR A 998 17.88 -24.93 17.10
CA TYR A 998 18.91 -23.95 16.77
C TYR A 998 20.25 -24.65 16.49
N PRO A 999 20.78 -24.62 15.24
CA PRO A 999 21.92 -25.45 14.86
C PRO A 999 23.21 -25.14 15.64
N CYS A 1000 23.47 -23.88 15.96
CA CYS A 1000 24.64 -23.51 16.78
C CYS A 1000 24.53 -24.07 18.21
N ALA A 1001 23.31 -24.19 18.77
CA ALA A 1001 23.09 -24.83 20.06
C ALA A 1001 23.20 -26.35 19.99
N GLN A 1002 22.72 -26.98 18.92
CA GLN A 1002 22.92 -28.41 18.66
C GLN A 1002 24.43 -28.73 18.58
N PHE A 1003 25.19 -27.92 17.83
CA PHE A 1003 26.65 -28.02 17.78
C PHE A 1003 27.32 -27.79 19.15
N ARG A 1004 26.96 -26.73 19.91
CA ARG A 1004 27.52 -26.50 21.25
C ARG A 1004 27.16 -27.61 22.24
N LEU A 1005 25.96 -28.17 22.18
CA LEU A 1005 25.54 -29.30 23.01
C LEU A 1005 26.32 -30.58 22.63
N GLY A 1006 26.57 -30.80 21.34
CA GLY A 1006 27.46 -31.85 20.85
C GLY A 1006 28.89 -31.66 21.37
N TRP A 1007 29.41 -30.43 21.35
CA TRP A 1007 30.72 -30.09 21.91
C TRP A 1007 30.78 -30.26 23.44
N CYS A 1008 29.71 -29.93 24.16
CA CYS A 1008 29.59 -30.22 25.60
C CYS A 1008 29.70 -31.72 25.89
N HIS A 1009 29.02 -32.58 25.12
CA HIS A 1009 29.14 -34.03 25.25
C HIS A 1009 30.47 -34.59 24.71
N ASP A 1010 31.10 -33.95 23.73
CA ASP A 1010 32.40 -34.36 23.21
C ASP A 1010 33.56 -34.08 24.19
N LYS A 1011 33.46 -32.97 24.94
CA LYS A 1011 34.52 -32.46 25.84
C LYS A 1011 34.20 -32.53 27.34
N GLY A 1012 32.99 -32.95 27.73
CA GLY A 1012 32.57 -33.04 29.14
C GLY A 1012 32.26 -31.68 29.79
N ILE A 1013 31.77 -30.70 29.02
CA ILE A 1013 31.52 -29.34 29.52
C ILE A 1013 30.10 -29.24 30.08
N GLY A 1014 29.98 -29.26 31.41
CA GLY A 1014 28.70 -29.18 32.13
C GLY A 1014 27.89 -30.48 32.13
N THR A 1015 28.49 -31.57 31.63
CA THR A 1015 27.88 -32.89 31.45
C THR A 1015 29.01 -33.92 31.33
N GLU A 1016 28.69 -35.22 31.39
CA GLU A 1016 29.67 -36.29 31.17
C GLU A 1016 30.01 -36.43 29.68
N ILE A 1017 31.23 -36.93 29.40
CA ILE A 1017 31.69 -37.21 28.04
C ILE A 1017 30.82 -38.32 27.43
N ASN A 1018 30.15 -38.04 26.31
CA ASN A 1018 29.29 -38.97 25.61
C ASN A 1018 29.45 -38.79 24.09
N LYS A 1019 30.39 -39.53 23.50
CA LYS A 1019 30.74 -39.44 22.08
C LYS A 1019 29.56 -39.78 21.16
N THR A 1020 28.68 -40.70 21.55
CA THR A 1020 27.49 -41.06 20.77
C THR A 1020 26.49 -39.91 20.68
N LYS A 1021 26.18 -39.24 21.80
CA LYS A 1021 25.34 -38.03 21.79
C LYS A 1021 26.00 -36.87 21.06
N ALA A 1022 27.32 -36.72 21.17
CA ALA A 1022 28.07 -35.73 20.39
C ALA A 1022 27.93 -35.99 18.88
N PHE A 1023 28.08 -37.24 18.44
CA PHE A 1023 27.88 -37.68 17.07
C PHE A 1023 26.45 -37.39 16.56
N GLU A 1024 25.42 -37.77 17.32
CA GLU A 1024 24.01 -37.49 16.98
C GLU A 1024 23.74 -35.98 16.84
N LEU A 1025 24.24 -35.16 17.76
CA LEU A 1025 24.04 -33.72 17.77
C LEU A 1025 24.84 -32.99 16.68
N TYR A 1026 26.06 -33.43 16.38
CA TYR A 1026 26.80 -32.94 15.22
C TYR A 1026 26.12 -33.35 13.91
N LYS A 1027 25.63 -34.58 13.79
CA LYS A 1027 24.84 -35.01 12.62
C LYS A 1027 23.61 -34.13 12.42
N LEU A 1028 22.81 -33.93 13.46
CA LEU A 1028 21.62 -33.07 13.42
C LEU A 1028 21.95 -31.61 13.05
N ALA A 1029 23.03 -31.05 13.60
CA ALA A 1029 23.49 -29.71 13.24
C ALA A 1029 24.01 -29.62 11.78
N SER A 1030 24.64 -30.68 11.27
CA SER A 1030 25.15 -30.79 9.89
C SER A 1030 24.02 -30.93 8.86
N GLU A 1031 22.96 -31.68 9.21
CA GLU A 1031 21.74 -31.80 8.42
C GLU A 1031 20.98 -30.46 8.37
N ASN A 1032 21.04 -29.67 9.45
CA ASN A 1032 20.59 -28.27 9.49
C ASN A 1032 21.62 -27.25 8.94
N GLY A 1033 22.65 -27.69 8.20
CA GLY A 1033 23.55 -26.83 7.43
C GLY A 1033 24.69 -26.14 8.20
N TYR A 1034 25.06 -26.62 9.40
CA TYR A 1034 26.14 -26.02 10.19
C TYR A 1034 27.52 -26.66 9.87
N ASN A 1035 28.30 -26.03 8.98
CA ASN A 1035 29.54 -26.59 8.40
C ASN A 1035 30.59 -27.06 9.42
N SER A 1036 30.72 -26.39 10.57
CA SER A 1036 31.65 -26.81 11.63
C SER A 1036 31.19 -28.11 12.32
N ALA A 1037 29.88 -28.39 12.35
CA ALA A 1037 29.38 -29.69 12.77
C ALA A 1037 29.71 -30.77 11.74
N SER A 1038 29.60 -30.48 10.44
CA SER A 1038 29.98 -31.41 9.36
C SER A 1038 31.46 -31.79 9.45
N THR A 1039 32.32 -30.83 9.82
CA THR A 1039 33.76 -31.07 10.04
C THR A 1039 34.00 -31.95 11.27
N ASN A 1040 33.37 -31.66 12.41
CA ASN A 1040 33.48 -32.52 13.60
C ASN A 1040 32.89 -33.92 13.37
N LEU A 1041 31.81 -34.03 12.62
CA LEU A 1041 31.19 -35.30 12.23
C LEU A 1041 32.11 -36.13 11.32
N GLY A 1042 32.79 -35.48 10.37
CA GLY A 1042 33.84 -36.10 9.57
C GLY A 1042 34.98 -36.65 10.43
N TYR A 1043 35.43 -35.88 11.43
CA TYR A 1043 36.45 -36.31 12.39
C TYR A 1043 36.00 -37.50 13.25
N LEU A 1044 34.75 -37.52 13.73
CA LEU A 1044 34.23 -38.67 14.49
C LEU A 1044 34.15 -39.93 13.62
N TYR A 1045 33.79 -39.81 12.33
CA TYR A 1045 33.85 -40.92 11.37
C TYR A 1045 35.28 -41.35 11.01
N GLU A 1046 36.26 -40.44 10.96
CA GLU A 1046 37.67 -40.74 10.68
C GLU A 1046 38.30 -41.61 11.78
N ASN A 1047 37.90 -41.37 13.03
CA ASN A 1047 38.49 -42.00 14.21
C ASN A 1047 37.63 -43.13 14.81
N GLY A 1048 36.34 -43.22 14.48
CA GLY A 1048 35.41 -44.18 15.10
C GLY A 1048 34.97 -43.75 16.50
N GLU A 1049 34.86 -42.44 16.74
CA GLU A 1049 34.50 -41.88 18.04
C GLU A 1049 32.97 -41.70 18.14
N GLY A 1050 32.30 -42.57 18.91
CA GLY A 1050 30.84 -42.53 19.08
C GLY A 1050 30.03 -43.11 17.92
N THR A 1051 30.71 -43.62 16.88
CA THR A 1051 30.17 -44.30 15.70
C THR A 1051 31.22 -45.27 15.16
N GLU A 1052 30.87 -46.14 14.21
CA GLU A 1052 31.86 -46.98 13.54
C GLU A 1052 32.78 -46.16 12.64
N LYS A 1053 34.09 -46.46 12.66
CA LYS A 1053 35.08 -45.80 11.80
C LYS A 1053 34.73 -46.02 10.31
N ASN A 1054 34.51 -44.93 9.58
CA ASN A 1054 34.12 -44.97 8.18
C ASN A 1054 34.72 -43.78 7.41
N LEU A 1055 35.82 -44.05 6.71
CA LEU A 1055 36.64 -43.03 6.06
C LEU A 1055 35.96 -42.40 4.83
N GLU A 1056 35.12 -43.15 4.12
CA GLU A 1056 34.29 -42.64 3.02
C GLU A 1056 33.30 -41.58 3.51
N LYS A 1057 32.61 -41.84 4.63
CA LYS A 1057 31.72 -40.85 5.27
C LYS A 1057 32.50 -39.67 5.82
N ALA A 1058 33.70 -39.88 6.37
CA ALA A 1058 34.57 -38.78 6.79
C ALA A 1058 34.90 -37.84 5.62
N ILE A 1059 35.40 -38.40 4.51
CA ILE A 1059 35.72 -37.67 3.27
C ILE A 1059 34.48 -36.97 2.69
N TYR A 1060 33.31 -37.62 2.65
CA TYR A 1060 32.05 -37.01 2.23
C TYR A 1060 31.64 -35.80 3.08
N TRP A 1061 31.70 -35.90 4.42
CA TRP A 1061 31.35 -34.79 5.31
C TRP A 1061 32.38 -33.65 5.29
N TYR A 1062 33.66 -33.97 5.06
CA TYR A 1062 34.70 -32.97 4.81
C TYR A 1062 34.48 -32.25 3.46
N HIS A 1063 34.17 -32.96 2.36
CA HIS A 1063 33.81 -32.33 1.07
C HIS A 1063 32.62 -31.39 1.20
N LYS A 1064 31.53 -31.85 1.81
CA LYS A 1064 30.33 -31.02 2.03
C LYS A 1064 30.60 -29.77 2.87
N ALA A 1065 31.55 -29.82 3.79
CA ALA A 1065 31.99 -28.64 4.56
C ALA A 1065 32.95 -27.73 3.76
N ALA A 1066 33.81 -28.30 2.92
CA ALA A 1066 34.75 -27.59 2.05
C ALA A 1066 34.06 -26.83 0.91
N GLU A 1067 33.03 -27.42 0.28
CA GLU A 1067 32.15 -26.75 -0.70
C GLU A 1067 31.54 -25.44 -0.15
N ASN A 1068 31.30 -25.41 1.16
CA ASN A 1068 30.76 -24.26 1.89
C ASN A 1068 31.85 -23.44 2.61
N GLY A 1069 33.10 -23.49 2.12
CA GLY A 1069 34.21 -22.63 2.53
C GLY A 1069 34.86 -22.95 3.88
N CYS A 1070 34.67 -24.15 4.44
CA CYS A 1070 35.26 -24.47 5.74
C CYS A 1070 36.77 -24.72 5.67
N LYS A 1071 37.55 -23.73 6.15
CA LYS A 1071 39.02 -23.73 6.23
C LYS A 1071 39.62 -25.02 6.82
N THR A 1072 38.99 -25.57 7.85
CA THR A 1072 39.42 -26.81 8.53
C THR A 1072 39.10 -28.05 7.71
N ALA A 1073 37.95 -28.08 7.01
CA ALA A 1073 37.58 -29.20 6.17
C ALA A 1073 38.47 -29.31 4.92
N LEU A 1074 38.86 -28.19 4.32
CA LEU A 1074 39.84 -28.14 3.21
C LEU A 1074 41.18 -28.79 3.62
N TYR A 1075 41.68 -28.46 4.80
CA TYR A 1075 42.89 -29.07 5.36
C TYR A 1075 42.69 -30.56 5.69
N ASN A 1076 41.55 -30.94 6.27
CA ASN A 1076 41.25 -32.35 6.57
C ASN A 1076 41.08 -33.19 5.28
N LEU A 1077 40.59 -32.63 4.18
CA LEU A 1077 40.63 -33.28 2.86
C LEU A 1077 42.06 -33.49 2.39
N GLY A 1078 42.89 -32.43 2.41
CA GLY A 1078 44.32 -32.52 2.09
C GLY A 1078 45.00 -33.65 2.87
N LYS A 1079 44.72 -33.74 4.18
CA LYS A 1079 45.17 -34.84 5.06
C LYS A 1079 44.61 -36.21 4.65
N CYS A 1080 43.30 -36.33 4.38
CA CYS A 1080 42.70 -37.62 3.98
C CYS A 1080 43.31 -38.17 2.68
N TYR A 1081 43.70 -37.29 1.74
CA TYR A 1081 44.44 -37.66 0.54
C TYR A 1081 45.94 -37.89 0.81
N GLU A 1082 46.62 -37.04 1.61
CA GLU A 1082 48.05 -37.21 1.99
C GLU A 1082 48.30 -38.57 2.65
N PHE A 1083 47.38 -39.02 3.50
CA PHE A 1083 47.47 -40.29 4.22
C PHE A 1083 46.71 -41.44 3.54
N GLY A 1084 46.34 -41.33 2.25
CA GLY A 1084 45.85 -42.44 1.42
C GLY A 1084 44.60 -43.18 1.93
N ASN A 1085 43.75 -42.52 2.74
CA ASN A 1085 42.71 -43.21 3.52
C ASN A 1085 41.34 -43.31 2.79
N GLY A 1086 41.20 -42.80 1.57
CA GLY A 1086 40.09 -43.14 0.66
C GLY A 1086 40.51 -44.29 -0.25
N LYS A 1087 40.03 -45.51 0.04
CA LYS A 1087 40.50 -46.74 -0.63
C LYS A 1087 40.25 -46.79 -2.14
N SER A 1088 41.11 -47.52 -2.83
CA SER A 1088 40.80 -48.14 -4.12
C SER A 1088 39.61 -49.10 -4.02
N ALA A 1089 38.58 -48.86 -4.84
CA ALA A 1089 37.45 -49.76 -5.01
C ALA A 1089 36.89 -49.68 -6.45
N GLU A 1090 36.91 -50.82 -7.14
CA GLU A 1090 35.87 -51.24 -8.10
C GLU A 1090 35.58 -50.37 -9.36
N ASN A 1091 36.53 -49.58 -9.88
CA ASN A 1091 36.36 -48.92 -11.19
C ASN A 1091 37.60 -48.88 -12.11
N GLY A 1092 38.32 -50.01 -12.23
CA GLY A 1092 39.21 -50.27 -13.38
C GLY A 1092 40.53 -50.96 -13.05
N ASP A 1093 41.18 -50.53 -11.97
CA ASP A 1093 42.51 -50.96 -11.52
C ASP A 1093 42.68 -52.50 -11.45
N ILE A 1094 43.87 -52.94 -11.86
CA ILE A 1094 44.33 -54.33 -11.88
C ILE A 1094 44.60 -54.83 -10.45
N SER A 1095 45.19 -53.99 -9.59
CA SER A 1095 45.54 -54.35 -8.21
C SER A 1095 44.29 -54.63 -7.36
N ALA A 1096 43.23 -53.84 -7.53
CA ALA A 1096 41.94 -54.07 -6.88
C ALA A 1096 41.31 -55.44 -7.22
N LYS A 1097 41.47 -55.93 -8.46
CA LYS A 1097 40.98 -57.27 -8.88
C LYS A 1097 41.76 -58.39 -8.20
N PHE A 1098 43.08 -58.23 -8.05
CA PHE A 1098 43.93 -59.20 -7.37
C PHE A 1098 43.56 -59.33 -5.88
N GLN A 1099 43.40 -58.20 -5.18
CA GLN A 1099 43.00 -58.19 -3.76
C GLN A 1099 41.60 -58.77 -3.54
N LEU A 1100 40.63 -58.47 -4.42
CA LEU A 1100 39.29 -59.06 -4.34
C LEU A 1100 39.30 -60.57 -4.62
N GLY A 1101 40.17 -61.03 -5.52
CA GLY A 1101 40.43 -62.46 -5.74
C GLY A 1101 40.98 -63.16 -4.49
N TYR A 1102 41.91 -62.52 -3.78
CA TYR A 1102 42.45 -63.01 -2.51
C TYR A 1102 41.38 -63.13 -1.42
N TYR A 1103 40.47 -62.17 -1.31
CA TYR A 1103 39.40 -62.22 -0.30
C TYR A 1103 38.38 -63.34 -0.58
N TYR A 1104 38.00 -63.56 -1.84
CA TYR A 1104 37.12 -64.68 -2.22
C TYR A 1104 37.79 -66.06 -2.04
N VAL A 1105 39.08 -66.21 -2.37
CA VAL A 1105 39.82 -67.48 -2.18
C VAL A 1105 39.98 -67.85 -0.69
N ASN A 1106 40.04 -66.86 0.20
CA ASN A 1106 40.32 -67.05 1.63
C ASN A 1106 39.13 -66.78 2.57
N GLY A 1107 37.97 -66.32 2.07
CA GLY A 1107 36.75 -66.09 2.87
C GLY A 1107 36.80 -64.87 3.78
N ILE A 1108 37.49 -63.80 3.36
CA ILE A 1108 37.70 -62.60 4.18
C ILE A 1108 36.59 -61.60 3.89
N GLY A 1109 35.52 -61.63 4.70
CA GLY A 1109 34.33 -60.79 4.53
C GLY A 1109 33.32 -61.31 3.51
N THR A 1110 33.59 -62.46 2.89
CA THR A 1110 32.69 -63.19 1.98
C THR A 1110 32.68 -64.67 2.36
N GLU A 1111 31.73 -65.44 1.82
CA GLU A 1111 31.90 -66.90 1.76
C GLU A 1111 33.12 -67.27 0.87
N ILE A 1112 33.68 -68.46 1.10
CA ILE A 1112 34.86 -68.95 0.39
C ILE A 1112 34.44 -69.44 -1.02
N ASP A 1113 34.75 -68.65 -2.04
CA ASP A 1113 34.51 -68.97 -3.45
C ASP A 1113 35.84 -68.92 -4.21
N LYS A 1114 36.54 -70.05 -4.20
CA LYS A 1114 37.87 -70.15 -4.80
C LYS A 1114 37.84 -70.04 -6.32
N GLU A 1115 36.81 -70.54 -6.99
CA GLU A 1115 36.72 -70.45 -8.46
C GLU A 1115 36.55 -69.01 -8.93
N LYS A 1116 35.66 -68.24 -8.26
CA LYS A 1116 35.46 -66.82 -8.54
C LYS A 1116 36.70 -65.99 -8.21
N GLY A 1117 37.38 -66.28 -7.10
CA GLY A 1117 38.63 -65.59 -6.76
C GLY A 1117 39.80 -65.91 -7.70
N PHE A 1118 39.94 -67.15 -8.19
CA PHE A 1118 40.93 -67.49 -9.23
C PHE A 1118 40.60 -66.87 -10.59
N LYS A 1119 39.32 -66.71 -10.96
CA LYS A 1119 38.93 -65.91 -12.14
C LYS A 1119 39.35 -64.44 -12.00
N LEU A 1120 39.19 -63.84 -10.81
CA LEU A 1120 39.64 -62.47 -10.54
C LEU A 1120 41.18 -62.33 -10.60
N TYR A 1121 41.93 -63.30 -10.07
CA TYR A 1121 43.39 -63.33 -10.22
C TYR A 1121 43.83 -63.43 -11.68
N ASN A 1122 43.24 -64.31 -12.49
CA ASN A 1122 43.60 -64.44 -13.91
C ASN A 1122 43.28 -63.16 -14.69
N CYS A 1123 42.18 -62.47 -14.37
CA CYS A 1123 41.86 -61.14 -14.88
C CYS A 1123 42.78 -60.01 -14.38
N ALA A 1124 43.69 -60.29 -13.44
CA ALA A 1124 44.71 -59.37 -12.95
C ALA A 1124 46.14 -59.75 -13.39
N ALA A 1125 46.39 -61.04 -13.68
CA ALA A 1125 47.71 -61.58 -14.05
C ALA A 1125 48.10 -61.39 -15.53
N GLY A 1126 47.18 -60.92 -16.38
CA GLY A 1126 47.52 -60.42 -17.73
C GLY A 1126 48.01 -61.44 -18.76
N GLY A 1127 47.79 -62.74 -18.54
CA GLY A 1127 48.15 -63.78 -19.51
C GLY A 1127 47.36 -63.66 -20.82
N GLU A 1128 47.95 -63.84 -22.02
CA GLU A 1128 49.29 -64.35 -22.32
C GLU A 1128 50.04 -63.50 -23.38
N LEU A 1129 51.26 -63.04 -23.03
CA LEU A 1129 52.35 -62.58 -23.91
C LEU A 1129 52.08 -61.29 -24.76
N GLN A 1130 53.04 -60.38 -24.99
CA GLN A 1130 54.50 -60.47 -24.87
C GLN A 1130 55.20 -59.09 -24.65
N ASN A 1131 56.20 -59.06 -23.77
CA ASN A 1131 57.41 -58.18 -23.70
C ASN A 1131 57.32 -56.62 -23.77
N ASP A 1132 57.46 -56.01 -22.58
CA ASP A 1132 58.61 -55.20 -22.12
C ASP A 1132 58.94 -53.74 -22.57
N LEU A 1133 59.21 -52.95 -21.51
CA LEU A 1133 60.10 -51.77 -21.36
C LEU A 1133 59.73 -50.42 -22.01
N GLY A 1134 59.19 -49.51 -21.19
CA GLY A 1134 59.23 -48.05 -21.40
C GLY A 1134 58.30 -47.25 -20.47
N GLU A 1135 58.87 -46.31 -19.71
CA GLU A 1135 58.24 -45.12 -19.08
C GLU A 1135 56.94 -45.30 -18.26
N ASN A 1136 57.03 -45.18 -16.92
CA ASN A 1136 55.86 -45.28 -16.03
C ASN A 1136 55.98 -44.44 -14.74
N ASP A 1137 56.23 -43.13 -14.86
CA ASP A 1137 56.21 -42.15 -13.74
C ASP A 1137 54.86 -41.39 -13.60
N ASP A 1138 54.02 -41.41 -14.63
CA ASP A 1138 52.85 -40.51 -14.81
C ASP A 1138 51.59 -40.84 -13.97
N GLU A 1139 51.59 -41.87 -13.12
CA GLU A 1139 50.43 -42.20 -12.27
C GLU A 1139 50.54 -41.76 -10.81
N ILE A 1140 51.74 -41.70 -10.22
CA ILE A 1140 51.93 -41.22 -8.84
C ILE A 1140 51.62 -39.72 -8.73
N VAL A 1141 51.89 -38.96 -9.80
CA VAL A 1141 51.65 -37.50 -9.89
C VAL A 1141 50.19 -37.13 -9.59
N LYS A 1142 49.23 -37.92 -10.09
CA LYS A 1142 47.80 -37.58 -10.14
C LYS A 1142 47.08 -37.52 -8.78
N ASP A 1143 47.63 -38.11 -7.72
CA ASP A 1143 47.11 -37.94 -6.36
C ASP A 1143 47.87 -36.87 -5.57
N LEU A 1144 49.18 -36.71 -5.79
CA LEU A 1144 49.96 -35.60 -5.22
C LEU A 1144 49.44 -34.23 -5.70
N ASP A 1145 48.97 -34.13 -6.94
CA ASP A 1145 48.25 -32.95 -7.46
C ASP A 1145 47.01 -32.60 -6.64
N LYS A 1146 46.25 -33.60 -6.18
CA LYS A 1146 45.04 -33.39 -5.36
C LYS A 1146 45.39 -32.95 -3.94
N VAL A 1147 46.43 -33.55 -3.35
CA VAL A 1147 46.95 -33.13 -2.03
C VAL A 1147 47.44 -31.69 -2.09
N ASN A 1148 48.24 -31.34 -3.10
CA ASN A 1148 48.67 -29.96 -3.35
C ASN A 1148 47.49 -29.02 -3.58
N PHE A 1149 46.50 -29.39 -4.40
CA PHE A 1149 45.30 -28.59 -4.63
C PHE A 1149 44.55 -28.27 -3.34
N TRP A 1150 44.29 -29.26 -2.48
CA TRP A 1150 43.56 -29.04 -1.23
C TRP A 1150 44.36 -28.24 -0.19
N TYR A 1151 45.68 -28.45 -0.08
CA TYR A 1151 46.51 -27.62 0.79
C TYR A 1151 46.69 -26.18 0.26
N HIS A 1152 46.84 -25.97 -1.05
CA HIS A 1152 46.79 -24.62 -1.64
C HIS A 1152 45.43 -23.95 -1.43
N LYS A 1153 44.30 -24.66 -1.58
CA LYS A 1153 42.96 -24.11 -1.29
C LYS A 1153 42.75 -23.79 0.19
N ALA A 1154 43.34 -24.56 1.10
CA ALA A 1154 43.34 -24.23 2.52
C ALA A 1154 44.26 -23.04 2.85
N ALA A 1155 45.42 -22.93 2.20
CA ALA A 1155 46.36 -21.82 2.37
C ALA A 1155 45.86 -20.49 1.80
N GLU A 1156 45.19 -20.50 0.64
CA GLU A 1156 44.41 -19.36 0.09
C GLU A 1156 43.36 -18.84 1.08
N ASN A 1157 43.00 -19.64 2.07
CA ASN A 1157 42.04 -19.34 3.13
C ASN A 1157 42.74 -19.25 4.51
N ASP A 1158 43.96 -18.72 4.61
CA ASP A 1158 44.68 -18.44 5.86
C ASP A 1158 44.76 -19.65 6.83
N ASN A 1159 44.95 -20.86 6.32
CA ASN A 1159 45.15 -22.04 7.18
C ASN A 1159 46.65 -22.25 7.46
N ALA A 1160 47.08 -21.88 8.67
CA ALA A 1160 48.48 -21.95 9.09
C ALA A 1160 49.09 -23.37 8.98
N SER A 1161 48.31 -24.42 9.26
CA SER A 1161 48.79 -25.81 9.14
C SER A 1161 48.89 -26.27 7.68
N ALA A 1162 48.04 -25.76 6.78
CA ALA A 1162 48.19 -25.97 5.35
C ALA A 1162 49.41 -25.22 4.79
N LEU A 1163 49.65 -23.99 5.23
CA LEU A 1163 50.87 -23.23 4.89
C LEU A 1163 52.13 -23.97 5.33
N TYR A 1164 52.16 -24.51 6.56
CA TYR A 1164 53.27 -25.35 7.02
C TYR A 1164 53.45 -26.60 6.13
N LYS A 1165 52.36 -27.28 5.76
CA LYS A 1165 52.40 -28.44 4.87
C LYS A 1165 52.92 -28.12 3.47
N LEU A 1166 52.53 -26.99 2.89
CA LEU A 1166 53.11 -26.52 1.62
C LEU A 1166 54.60 -26.22 1.77
N GLY A 1167 55.03 -25.69 2.91
CA GLY A 1167 56.45 -25.55 3.25
C GLY A 1167 57.20 -26.88 3.17
N GLU A 1168 56.68 -27.94 3.81
CA GLU A 1168 57.26 -29.31 3.72
C GLU A 1168 57.24 -29.88 2.30
N PHE A 1169 56.30 -29.46 1.45
CA PHE A 1169 56.17 -29.98 0.09
C PHE A 1169 57.15 -29.30 -0.87
N TYR A 1170 57.36 -27.98 -0.74
CA TYR A 1170 58.40 -27.26 -1.50
C TYR A 1170 59.82 -27.52 -0.96
N GLU A 1171 60.01 -27.89 0.32
CA GLU A 1171 61.31 -28.34 0.84
C GLU A 1171 61.69 -29.74 0.34
N LEU A 1172 60.71 -30.65 0.17
CA LEU A 1172 60.95 -32.07 -0.10
C LEU A 1172 60.50 -32.53 -1.51
N GLY A 1173 60.20 -31.60 -2.42
CA GLY A 1173 59.81 -31.90 -3.80
C GLY A 1173 58.49 -32.69 -3.97
N LYS A 1174 57.55 -32.59 -3.01
CA LYS A 1174 56.37 -33.48 -2.95
C LYS A 1174 55.24 -33.02 -3.87
N GLY A 1175 55.26 -33.47 -5.13
CA GLY A 1175 54.26 -33.10 -6.14
C GLY A 1175 54.39 -31.65 -6.64
N VAL A 1176 55.48 -30.98 -6.26
CA VAL A 1176 55.92 -29.68 -6.73
C VAL A 1176 57.44 -29.74 -6.87
N CYS A 1177 58.03 -28.94 -7.76
CA CYS A 1177 59.48 -28.85 -7.82
C CYS A 1177 60.05 -28.32 -6.51
N GLU A 1178 61.17 -28.89 -6.05
CA GLU A 1178 61.87 -28.41 -4.87
C GLU A 1178 62.22 -26.92 -5.01
N ASN A 1179 61.88 -26.13 -4.00
CA ASN A 1179 62.09 -24.68 -3.99
C ASN A 1179 62.27 -24.19 -2.54
N PRO A 1180 63.52 -24.13 -2.04
CA PRO A 1180 63.81 -23.71 -0.68
C PRO A 1180 63.30 -22.31 -0.33
N GLU A 1181 63.30 -21.37 -1.29
CA GLU A 1181 62.79 -20.00 -1.09
C GLU A 1181 61.28 -20.00 -0.80
N ARG A 1182 60.48 -20.71 -1.61
CA ARG A 1182 59.03 -20.88 -1.34
C ARG A 1182 58.76 -21.67 -0.07
N ALA A 1183 59.55 -22.70 0.23
CA ALA A 1183 59.41 -23.45 1.47
C ALA A 1183 59.56 -22.51 2.67
N PHE A 1184 60.61 -21.69 2.67
CA PHE A 1184 60.86 -20.65 3.66
C PHE A 1184 59.75 -19.58 3.72
N GLU A 1185 59.23 -19.10 2.58
CA GLU A 1185 58.08 -18.18 2.56
C GLU A 1185 56.83 -18.79 3.21
N PHE A 1186 56.50 -20.04 2.90
CA PHE A 1186 55.35 -20.74 3.47
C PHE A 1186 55.51 -21.02 4.97
N TYR A 1187 56.69 -21.44 5.42
CA TYR A 1187 56.99 -21.56 6.85
C TYR A 1187 56.90 -20.21 7.57
N LYS A 1188 57.38 -19.13 6.96
CA LYS A 1188 57.28 -17.78 7.51
C LYS A 1188 55.81 -17.35 7.66
N GLN A 1189 54.99 -17.50 6.62
CA GLN A 1189 53.56 -17.16 6.66
C GLN A 1189 52.80 -17.98 7.71
N SER A 1190 53.16 -19.26 7.88
CA SER A 1190 52.60 -20.13 8.92
C SER A 1190 53.01 -19.70 10.35
N ALA A 1191 54.28 -19.31 10.55
CA ALA A 1191 54.78 -18.77 11.82
C ALA A 1191 54.16 -17.41 12.15
N ASP A 1192 54.02 -16.51 11.17
CA ASP A 1192 53.35 -15.21 11.31
C ASP A 1192 51.86 -15.37 11.72
N GLN A 1193 51.22 -16.49 11.37
CA GLN A 1193 49.88 -16.90 11.83
C GLN A 1193 49.87 -17.64 13.18
N GLY A 1194 51.02 -17.84 13.83
CA GLY A 1194 51.13 -18.41 15.17
C GLY A 1194 51.34 -19.93 15.23
N PHE A 1195 51.59 -20.63 14.11
CA PHE A 1195 51.75 -22.09 14.14
C PHE A 1195 53.09 -22.51 14.76
N ILE A 1196 53.02 -23.29 15.83
CA ILE A 1196 54.15 -23.57 16.75
C ILE A 1196 55.33 -24.24 16.02
N ASP A 1197 55.05 -25.25 15.20
CA ASP A 1197 56.10 -26.02 14.52
C ASP A 1197 56.71 -25.25 13.35
N ALA A 1198 56.00 -24.25 12.80
CA ALA A 1198 56.56 -23.32 11.83
C ALA A 1198 57.62 -22.40 12.46
N TYR A 1199 57.51 -21.99 13.72
CA TYR A 1199 58.59 -21.26 14.41
C TYR A 1199 59.86 -22.11 14.52
N TYR A 1200 59.72 -23.39 14.88
CA TYR A 1200 60.84 -24.33 14.91
C TYR A 1200 61.46 -24.50 13.52
N LYS A 1201 60.66 -24.79 12.50
CA LYS A 1201 61.13 -25.08 11.14
C LYS A 1201 61.72 -23.84 10.45
N LEU A 1202 61.15 -22.66 10.67
CA LEU A 1202 61.73 -21.39 10.24
C LEU A 1202 63.06 -21.09 10.95
N GLY A 1203 63.17 -21.43 12.24
CA GLY A 1203 64.44 -21.40 12.98
C GLY A 1203 65.50 -22.32 12.35
N TYR A 1204 65.10 -23.54 11.96
CA TYR A 1204 65.96 -24.49 11.24
C TYR A 1204 66.39 -23.95 9.86
N CYS A 1205 65.51 -23.25 9.14
CA CYS A 1205 65.87 -22.60 7.87
C CYS A 1205 66.95 -21.52 8.07
N TYR A 1206 66.77 -20.60 9.03
CA TYR A 1206 67.77 -19.57 9.35
C TYR A 1206 69.08 -20.15 9.93
N PHE A 1207 69.05 -21.31 10.59
CA PHE A 1207 70.26 -21.93 11.14
C PHE A 1207 71.15 -22.53 10.04
N ASN A 1208 70.53 -23.15 9.03
CA ASN A 1208 71.23 -23.91 7.98
C ASN A 1208 71.36 -23.16 6.64
N GLY A 1209 70.61 -22.07 6.43
CA GLY A 1209 70.63 -21.29 5.17
C GLY A 1209 69.65 -21.79 4.10
N ILE A 1210 68.52 -22.38 4.53
CA ILE A 1210 67.53 -22.98 3.60
C ILE A 1210 66.54 -21.89 3.18
N GLY A 1211 66.62 -21.45 1.92
CA GLY A 1211 65.77 -20.39 1.37
C GLY A 1211 66.02 -18.98 1.93
N THR A 1212 67.12 -18.79 2.67
CA THR A 1212 67.47 -17.55 3.35
C THR A 1212 68.95 -17.54 3.72
N ASP A 1213 69.55 -16.37 3.93
CA ASP A 1213 70.88 -16.24 4.52
C ASP A 1213 70.94 -16.84 5.94
N ILE A 1214 72.09 -17.43 6.29
CA ILE A 1214 72.34 -18.00 7.63
C ILE A 1214 72.28 -16.88 8.68
N ASN A 1215 71.33 -16.99 9.61
CA ASN A 1215 71.17 -16.07 10.74
C ASN A 1215 70.91 -16.84 12.05
N LYS A 1216 72.01 -17.23 12.70
CA LYS A 1216 71.98 -18.06 13.93
C LYS A 1216 71.34 -17.37 15.13
N GLU A 1217 71.42 -16.04 15.23
CA GLU A 1217 70.75 -15.27 16.28
C GLU A 1217 69.22 -15.34 16.12
N LYS A 1218 68.73 -15.09 14.90
CA LYS A 1218 67.30 -15.17 14.56
C LYS A 1218 66.77 -16.60 14.71
N ALA A 1219 67.55 -17.60 14.32
CA ALA A 1219 67.24 -19.01 14.59
C ALA A 1219 67.09 -19.30 16.09
N CYS A 1220 68.05 -18.89 16.91
CA CYS A 1220 68.02 -19.05 18.37
C CYS A 1220 66.77 -18.39 19.00
N ASN A 1221 66.40 -17.19 18.53
CA ASN A 1221 65.21 -16.49 19.00
C ASN A 1221 63.89 -17.16 18.57
N LEU A 1222 63.83 -17.71 17.35
CA LEU A 1222 62.68 -18.50 16.89
C LEU A 1222 62.53 -19.82 17.65
N TYR A 1223 63.64 -20.52 17.92
CA TYR A 1223 63.62 -21.71 18.79
C TYR A 1223 63.13 -21.37 20.20
N LYS A 1224 63.53 -20.22 20.78
CA LYS A 1224 63.05 -19.78 22.11
C LYS A 1224 61.54 -19.53 22.13
N ILE A 1225 60.99 -19.00 21.04
CA ILE A 1225 59.54 -18.85 20.88
C ILE A 1225 58.85 -20.21 20.80
N ALA A 1226 59.29 -21.09 19.90
CA ALA A 1226 58.72 -22.43 19.71
C ALA A 1226 58.78 -23.28 21.01
N ALA A 1227 59.94 -23.29 21.68
CA ALA A 1227 60.16 -24.04 22.92
C ALA A 1227 59.29 -23.54 24.08
N LYS A 1228 59.09 -22.21 24.20
CA LYS A 1228 58.23 -21.59 25.22
C LYS A 1228 56.74 -21.92 25.03
N VAL A 1229 56.31 -22.21 23.80
CA VAL A 1229 54.93 -22.61 23.47
C VAL A 1229 54.78 -24.14 23.35
N GLY A 1230 55.87 -24.90 23.53
CA GLY A 1230 55.83 -26.35 23.76
C GLY A 1230 56.42 -27.24 22.66
N ASN A 1231 57.05 -26.69 21.62
CA ASN A 1231 57.71 -27.53 20.61
C ASN A 1231 58.91 -28.29 21.22
N VAL A 1232 58.85 -29.62 21.19
CA VAL A 1232 59.79 -30.52 21.86
C VAL A 1232 61.18 -30.51 21.20
N ASP A 1233 61.26 -30.35 19.88
CA ASP A 1233 62.55 -30.38 19.18
C ASP A 1233 63.29 -29.04 19.28
N ALA A 1234 62.59 -27.92 19.36
CA ALA A 1234 63.14 -26.63 19.77
C ALA A 1234 63.70 -26.68 21.20
N GLN A 1235 63.01 -27.37 22.12
CA GLN A 1235 63.50 -27.60 23.49
C GLN A 1235 64.78 -28.45 23.50
N LYS A 1236 64.86 -29.52 22.70
CA LYS A 1236 66.08 -30.33 22.53
C LYS A 1236 67.24 -29.50 21.97
N ILE A 1237 66.99 -28.75 20.88
CA ILE A 1237 68.03 -27.93 20.24
C ILE A 1237 68.58 -26.88 21.22
N LEU A 1238 67.71 -26.19 21.96
CA LEU A 1238 68.13 -25.22 23.00
C LEU A 1238 68.77 -25.85 24.24
N ALA A 1239 68.68 -27.16 24.43
CA ALA A 1239 69.44 -27.90 25.45
C ALA A 1239 70.77 -28.45 24.92
N SER A 1240 71.08 -28.24 23.62
CA SER A 1240 72.31 -28.67 22.94
C SER A 1240 73.13 -27.51 22.35
N LEU A 1241 72.67 -26.27 22.54
CA LEU A 1241 73.30 -25.01 22.11
C LEU A 1241 73.78 -24.21 23.33
#